data_AF-A0A0A8WUJ9-F1
#
_entry.id   AF-A0A0A8WUJ9-F1
#
_cell.length_a   1.000
_cell.length_b   1.000
_cell.length_c   1.000
_cell.angle_alpha   90.00
_cell.angle_beta   90.00
_cell.angle_gamma   90.00
#
_symmetry.space_group_name_H-M   'P 1'
#
loop_
_entity.id
_entity.type
_entity.pdbx_description
1 polymer ?
#
loop_
_entity_poly.entity_id
_entity_poly.type
_entity_poly.pdbx_seq_one_letter_code
_entity_poly.pdbx_strand_id
1 'polypeptide(L)'
;MPEFVMLKKSYSKSLSRRFVLRLLLVLFLGQSIALGWSLYTNEQIQKNDIREKLTLTGKQLGALAVVSRGTFDFTYLGQLIDELIKDPDILRITYIDKGMTIVDRTEKKSKGEILKLEIPVVDGGETVGKMVFEYTDYRVVKNLVKQATTSALFMLLLFLALAWFVFYFFNRDIGSKVAAIGETIEQMTKGDLTSRTVEQTDDEFGAISGGLGFLISWLATTMERYKGISVNVAKATEVLNKTFKDLINGVNRQQLSTENAMVSVQNAIDSLENVIKATDNLLELSDESTQALSAILTTSQGIADKMERLSNNIHQSYDSVLAITRSSREVALSAGRANSSMGFADSAVSNISESVTSISGFVRETTEISKKTNAIIAERGIQSVQDAIESMLRIEQFVSALSATIENLGTRSKDIAKILDVIKEVTEQTKLLSLNAQILSGQAGEHGKPFAVVASEMKSLSDKTAISTKEIETIVSTIQGEINSAVKSTQDTTRMVSEGKSVAARASDALHSIQESSGRSAEMVVSLEKVASEQNHSLDQIVAAFGEIRNLISDVNHATREEEKGMNSLLDGFGAIKTAMDVTKSASEEQTRSIQLISENLSHANDRTRAISDAAREQREVSQELIKSMKRIIQIGAETVNGVRDVSVRIIAMGSEVESLKREINSFKTNTPE
;
A
#
# COMPACT_ATOMS: atom_id res chain seq x y z
N MET A 1 -84.56 21.70 -31.04
CA MET A 1 -86.03 21.85 -30.78
C MET A 1 -86.20 22.91 -29.70
N PRO A 2 -87.14 23.90 -29.74
CA PRO A 2 -88.37 24.00 -30.54
C PRO A 2 -88.78 25.47 -30.93
N GLU A 3 -88.06 26.18 -31.81
CA GLU A 3 -88.49 27.55 -32.22
C GLU A 3 -88.80 27.75 -33.72
N PHE A 4 -88.45 26.80 -34.60
CA PHE A 4 -88.59 27.01 -36.06
C PHE A 4 -89.80 26.32 -36.74
N VAL A 5 -90.65 25.61 -35.99
CA VAL A 5 -91.78 24.82 -36.56
C VAL A 5 -93.11 25.60 -36.61
N MET A 6 -93.17 26.83 -36.09
CA MET A 6 -94.41 27.66 -36.04
C MET A 6 -94.60 28.65 -37.21
N LEU A 7 -93.68 28.74 -38.19
CA LEU A 7 -93.75 29.74 -39.28
C LEU A 7 -94.33 29.21 -40.62
N LYS A 8 -94.91 28.01 -40.64
CA LYS A 8 -95.14 27.20 -41.85
C LYS A 8 -96.50 27.37 -42.59
N LYS A 9 -97.29 28.43 -42.38
CA LYS A 9 -98.63 28.50 -43.04
C LYS A 9 -99.10 29.83 -43.63
N SER A 10 -98.36 30.93 -43.54
CA SER A 10 -98.93 32.25 -43.87
C SER A 10 -98.26 33.07 -44.98
N TYR A 11 -97.08 32.71 -45.50
CA TYR A 11 -96.31 33.67 -46.31
C TYR A 11 -96.31 33.46 -47.84
N SER A 12 -96.35 32.23 -48.38
CA SER A 12 -96.22 32.04 -49.84
C SER A 12 -97.47 32.42 -50.65
N LYS A 13 -98.68 32.39 -50.07
CA LYS A 13 -99.93 32.78 -50.75
C LYS A 13 -100.28 34.27 -50.64
N SER A 14 -99.58 35.06 -49.81
CA SER A 14 -100.03 36.42 -49.45
C SER A 14 -99.48 37.53 -50.35
N LEU A 15 -98.31 37.33 -50.97
CA LEU A 15 -97.63 38.41 -51.69
C LEU A 15 -98.23 38.64 -53.10
N SER A 16 -98.43 37.58 -53.89
CA SER A 16 -99.00 37.70 -55.24
C SER A 16 -100.44 38.23 -55.24
N ARG A 17 -101.24 37.78 -54.28
CA ARG A 17 -102.66 38.17 -54.16
C ARG A 17 -102.85 39.63 -53.78
N ARG A 18 -101.96 40.20 -52.96
CA ARG A 18 -102.01 41.61 -52.53
C ARG A 18 -101.61 42.58 -53.64
N PHE A 19 -100.71 42.19 -54.55
CA PHE A 19 -100.28 43.04 -55.65
C PHE A 19 -101.37 43.17 -56.73
N VAL A 20 -101.98 42.05 -57.15
CA VAL A 20 -103.07 42.05 -58.16
C VAL A 20 -104.29 42.85 -57.69
N LEU A 21 -104.65 42.75 -56.40
CA LEU A 21 -105.79 43.47 -55.83
C LEU A 21 -105.60 44.99 -55.82
N ARG A 22 -104.37 45.48 -55.63
CA ARG A 22 -104.06 46.92 -55.67
C ARG A 22 -104.12 47.47 -57.09
N LEU A 23 -103.70 46.69 -58.09
CA LEU A 23 -103.73 47.11 -59.49
C LEU A 23 -105.16 47.25 -60.04
N LEU A 24 -106.06 46.33 -59.68
CA LEU A 24 -107.48 46.41 -60.07
C LEU A 24 -108.23 47.60 -59.46
N LEU A 25 -107.83 48.01 -58.25
CA LEU A 25 -108.44 49.13 -57.54
C LEU A 25 -108.16 50.48 -58.21
N VAL A 26 -106.97 50.66 -58.77
CA VAL A 26 -106.58 51.88 -59.51
C VAL A 26 -107.36 52.00 -60.82
N LEU A 27 -107.56 50.88 -61.53
CA LEU A 27 -108.31 50.86 -62.80
C LEU A 27 -109.80 51.18 -62.62
N PHE A 28 -110.42 50.71 -61.53
CA PHE A 28 -111.83 50.97 -61.24
C PHE A 28 -112.12 52.45 -60.93
N LEU A 29 -111.20 53.12 -60.22
CA LEU A 29 -111.34 54.54 -59.88
C LEU A 29 -111.32 55.44 -61.14
N GLY A 30 -110.46 55.11 -62.11
CA GLY A 30 -110.34 55.86 -63.36
C GLY A 30 -111.59 55.82 -64.24
N GLN A 31 -112.28 54.67 -64.31
CA GLN A 31 -113.50 54.53 -65.12
C GLN A 31 -114.70 55.30 -64.54
N SER A 32 -114.77 55.41 -63.21
CA SER A 32 -115.89 56.10 -62.53
C SER A 32 -115.90 57.61 -62.80
N ILE A 33 -114.72 58.24 -62.90
CA ILE A 33 -114.58 59.68 -63.15
C ILE A 33 -115.03 60.06 -64.58
N ALA A 34 -114.69 59.23 -65.58
CA ALA A 34 -115.04 59.50 -66.98
C ALA A 34 -116.56 59.47 -67.24
N LEU A 35 -117.30 58.63 -66.51
CA LEU A 35 -118.75 58.49 -66.65
C LEU A 35 -119.50 59.71 -66.10
N GLY A 36 -119.02 60.26 -64.98
CA GLY A 36 -119.59 61.47 -64.37
C GLY A 36 -119.47 62.71 -65.27
N TRP A 37 -118.34 62.87 -65.97
CA TRP A 37 -118.12 64.01 -66.87
C TRP A 37 -119.08 64.00 -68.07
N SER A 38 -119.38 62.83 -68.62
CA SER A 38 -120.24 62.66 -69.80
C SER A 38 -121.72 63.00 -69.52
N LEU A 39 -122.22 62.71 -68.31
CA LEU A 39 -123.61 62.97 -67.94
C LEU A 39 -123.89 64.47 -67.71
N TYR A 40 -122.91 65.20 -67.16
CA TYR A 40 -123.05 66.62 -66.86
C TYR A 40 -123.20 67.50 -68.11
N THR A 41 -122.46 67.23 -69.18
CA THR A 41 -122.54 68.00 -70.43
C THR A 41 -123.87 67.87 -71.16
N ASN A 42 -124.52 66.71 -71.07
CA ASN A 42 -125.72 66.42 -71.85
C ASN A 42 -127.00 67.04 -71.25
N GLU A 43 -127.04 67.25 -69.93
CA GLU A 43 -128.16 67.91 -69.25
C GLU A 43 -128.30 69.39 -69.66
N GLN A 44 -127.17 70.09 -69.80
CA GLN A 44 -127.15 71.52 -70.12
C GLN A 44 -127.71 71.83 -71.52
N ILE A 45 -127.52 70.94 -72.49
CA ILE A 45 -127.94 71.15 -73.89
C ILE A 45 -129.46 71.10 -74.02
N GLN A 46 -130.12 70.16 -73.33
CA GLN A 46 -131.57 69.95 -73.49
C GLN A 46 -132.43 71.00 -72.77
N LYS A 47 -131.94 71.67 -71.72
CA LYS A 47 -132.69 72.71 -71.00
C LYS A 47 -132.83 74.03 -71.77
N ASN A 48 -131.87 74.36 -72.65
CA ASN A 48 -131.90 75.62 -73.42
C ASN A 48 -132.89 75.58 -74.59
N ASP A 49 -133.09 74.42 -75.22
CA ASP A 49 -133.89 74.23 -76.44
C ASP A 49 -135.41 74.52 -76.22
N ILE A 50 -135.96 74.15 -75.06
CA ILE A 50 -137.38 74.35 -74.72
C ILE A 50 -137.71 75.84 -74.50
N ARG A 51 -136.80 76.60 -73.86
CA ARG A 51 -137.02 78.03 -73.56
C ARG A 51 -137.06 78.89 -74.83
N GLU A 52 -136.19 78.58 -75.79
CA GLU A 52 -136.09 79.31 -77.06
C GLU A 52 -137.36 79.13 -77.92
N LYS A 53 -137.87 77.88 -77.99
CA LYS A 53 -139.08 77.52 -78.73
C LYS A 53 -140.32 78.25 -78.20
N LEU A 54 -140.51 78.30 -76.88
CA LEU A 54 -141.66 78.98 -76.24
C LEU A 54 -141.65 80.50 -76.42
N THR A 55 -140.46 81.11 -76.50
CA THR A 55 -140.30 82.55 -76.69
C THR A 55 -140.78 83.02 -78.08
N LEU A 56 -140.51 82.22 -79.12
CA LEU A 56 -140.96 82.49 -80.50
C LEU A 56 -142.47 82.38 -80.64
N THR A 57 -143.05 81.31 -80.08
CA THR A 57 -144.48 81.03 -80.14
C THR A 57 -145.30 82.08 -79.40
N GLY A 58 -144.84 82.55 -78.24
CA GLY A 58 -145.52 83.62 -77.51
C GLY A 58 -145.51 84.98 -78.20
N LYS A 59 -144.48 85.31 -78.97
CA LYS A 59 -144.46 86.54 -79.79
C LYS A 59 -145.50 86.51 -80.91
N GLN A 60 -145.70 85.35 -81.55
CA GLN A 60 -146.70 85.18 -82.62
C GLN A 60 -148.14 85.31 -82.07
N LEU A 61 -148.40 84.70 -80.92
CA LEU A 61 -149.69 84.83 -80.21
C LEU A 61 -149.94 86.25 -79.71
N GLY A 62 -148.89 86.96 -79.30
CA GLY A 62 -148.98 88.37 -78.97
C GLY A 62 -149.48 89.23 -80.14
N ALA A 63 -148.93 89.05 -81.34
CA ALA A 63 -149.37 89.79 -82.52
C ALA A 63 -150.84 89.53 -82.86
N LEU A 64 -151.34 88.29 -82.70
CA LEU A 64 -152.76 87.99 -82.87
C LEU A 64 -153.64 88.56 -81.75
N ALA A 65 -153.13 88.62 -80.52
CA ALA A 65 -153.86 89.19 -79.40
C ALA A 65 -154.10 90.70 -79.59
N VAL A 66 -153.17 91.40 -80.24
CA VAL A 66 -153.34 92.80 -80.68
C VAL A 66 -154.47 92.94 -81.71
N VAL A 67 -154.51 92.08 -82.72
CA VAL A 67 -155.58 92.08 -83.75
C VAL A 67 -156.95 91.78 -83.11
N SER A 68 -157.01 90.77 -82.23
CA SER A 68 -158.23 90.32 -81.53
C SER A 68 -158.78 91.38 -80.56
N ARG A 69 -157.90 92.24 -80.04
CA ARG A 69 -158.28 93.39 -79.21
C ARG A 69 -158.97 94.49 -80.02
N GLY A 70 -158.55 94.74 -81.26
CA GLY A 70 -159.16 95.74 -82.14
C GLY A 70 -160.61 95.40 -82.53
N THR A 71 -160.93 94.11 -82.60
CA THR A 71 -162.27 93.60 -82.96
C THR A 71 -163.12 93.21 -81.75
N PHE A 72 -162.58 93.25 -80.53
CA PHE A 72 -163.21 92.74 -79.31
C PHE A 72 -163.65 91.26 -79.37
N ASP A 73 -163.09 90.49 -80.31
CA ASP A 73 -163.38 89.07 -80.49
C ASP A 73 -162.12 88.23 -80.25
N PHE A 74 -162.07 87.56 -79.09
CA PHE A 74 -160.96 86.72 -78.66
C PHE A 74 -161.17 85.22 -78.97
N THR A 75 -162.20 84.87 -79.75
CA THR A 75 -162.55 83.48 -80.04
C THR A 75 -161.43 82.75 -80.80
N TYR A 76 -160.81 83.43 -81.77
CA TYR A 76 -159.74 82.85 -82.58
C TYR A 76 -158.42 82.70 -81.80
N LEU A 77 -158.10 83.68 -80.94
CA LEU A 77 -156.95 83.59 -80.02
C LEU A 77 -157.12 82.44 -79.03
N GLY A 78 -158.34 82.25 -78.52
CA GLY A 78 -158.70 81.13 -77.65
C GLY A 78 -158.50 79.78 -78.32
N GLN A 79 -158.95 79.60 -79.57
CA GLN A 79 -158.78 78.35 -80.33
C GLN A 79 -157.32 77.99 -80.59
N LEU A 80 -156.48 78.96 -80.92
CA LEU A 80 -155.04 78.74 -81.13
C LEU A 80 -154.33 78.36 -79.83
N ILE A 81 -154.70 78.99 -78.72
CA ILE A 81 -154.20 78.63 -77.40
C ILE A 81 -154.67 77.22 -77.02
N ASP A 82 -155.90 76.83 -77.35
CA ASP A 82 -156.43 75.46 -77.14
C ASP A 82 -155.70 74.40 -77.99
N GLU A 83 -155.08 74.78 -79.09
CA GLU A 83 -154.28 73.88 -79.92
C GLU A 83 -152.82 73.79 -79.45
N LEU A 84 -152.27 74.90 -78.98
CA LEU A 84 -150.91 74.98 -78.43
C LEU A 84 -150.77 74.34 -77.05
N ILE A 85 -151.83 74.35 -76.24
CA ILE A 85 -151.79 73.73 -74.92
C ILE A 85 -151.77 72.19 -74.97
N LYS A 86 -152.03 71.60 -76.16
CA LYS A 86 -151.86 70.17 -76.43
C LYS A 86 -150.39 69.75 -76.55
N ASP A 87 -149.46 70.70 -76.62
CA ASP A 87 -148.03 70.38 -76.55
C ASP A 87 -147.71 69.83 -75.15
N PRO A 88 -147.21 68.58 -75.04
CA PRO A 88 -147.07 67.89 -73.76
C PRO A 88 -146.11 68.58 -72.79
N ASP A 89 -145.29 69.52 -73.27
CA ASP A 89 -144.36 70.25 -72.43
C ASP A 89 -144.99 71.55 -71.88
N ILE A 90 -146.12 72.04 -72.42
CA ILE A 90 -146.83 73.26 -71.98
C ILE A 90 -148.02 72.89 -71.07
N LEU A 91 -148.09 73.51 -69.91
CA LEU A 91 -149.06 73.20 -68.85
C LEU A 91 -150.21 74.21 -68.78
N ARG A 92 -149.88 75.50 -68.94
CA ARG A 92 -150.83 76.61 -68.88
C ARG A 92 -150.36 77.73 -69.78
N ILE A 93 -151.31 78.35 -70.49
CA ILE A 93 -151.08 79.56 -71.25
C ILE A 93 -152.10 80.59 -70.80
N THR A 94 -151.62 81.77 -70.43
CA THR A 94 -152.47 82.86 -69.95
C THR A 94 -152.14 84.13 -70.73
N TYR A 95 -153.14 84.73 -71.37
CA TYR A 95 -153.03 86.07 -71.94
C TYR A 95 -153.65 87.10 -70.98
N ILE A 96 -152.87 88.12 -70.65
CA ILE A 96 -153.21 89.17 -69.71
C ILE A 96 -153.13 90.50 -70.45
N ASP A 97 -154.22 91.27 -70.47
CA ASP A 97 -154.29 92.60 -71.06
C ASP A 97 -154.58 93.63 -69.96
N LYS A 98 -153.72 94.66 -69.82
CA LYS A 98 -153.82 95.71 -68.78
C LYS A 98 -154.10 95.18 -67.35
N GLY A 99 -153.52 94.04 -67.01
CA GLY A 99 -153.65 93.41 -65.69
C GLY A 99 -154.87 92.49 -65.53
N MET A 100 -155.76 92.42 -66.51
CA MET A 100 -156.88 91.48 -66.53
C MET A 100 -156.56 90.27 -67.41
N THR A 101 -156.82 89.09 -66.87
CA THR A 101 -156.72 87.84 -67.62
C THR A 101 -157.86 87.75 -68.62
N ILE A 102 -157.51 87.71 -69.91
CA ILE A 102 -158.48 87.64 -71.01
C ILE A 102 -158.67 86.20 -71.44
N VAL A 103 -157.57 85.46 -71.57
CA VAL A 103 -157.60 84.04 -71.92
C VAL A 103 -156.76 83.30 -70.92
N ASP A 104 -157.35 82.28 -70.31
CA ASP A 104 -156.65 81.35 -69.43
C ASP A 104 -157.03 79.94 -69.85
N ARG A 105 -156.03 79.17 -70.27
CA ARG A 105 -156.19 77.77 -70.63
C ARG A 105 -155.18 76.96 -69.84
N THR A 106 -155.70 75.92 -69.21
CA THR A 106 -154.94 74.95 -68.43
C THR A 106 -155.40 73.57 -68.86
N GLU A 107 -154.50 72.72 -69.35
CA GLU A 107 -154.89 71.40 -69.83
C GLU A 107 -154.73 70.32 -68.76
N LYS A 108 -153.62 70.29 -67.99
CA LYS A 108 -153.32 69.18 -67.05
C LYS A 108 -152.44 69.57 -65.85
N LYS A 109 -152.48 68.75 -64.78
CA LYS A 109 -151.52 68.78 -63.65
C LYS A 109 -150.18 68.14 -64.06
N SER A 110 -149.08 68.85 -63.81
CA SER A 110 -147.71 68.45 -64.12
C SER A 110 -147.16 67.36 -63.19
N LYS A 111 -146.27 66.51 -63.72
CA LYS A 111 -145.32 65.68 -62.97
C LYS A 111 -143.91 66.16 -63.30
N GLY A 112 -143.47 67.23 -62.66
CA GLY A 112 -142.15 67.84 -62.86
C GLY A 112 -142.13 69.27 -62.31
N GLU A 113 -140.96 69.88 -62.27
CA GLU A 113 -140.83 71.29 -61.88
C GLU A 113 -141.54 72.17 -62.92
N ILE A 114 -142.33 73.14 -62.45
CA ILE A 114 -143.12 74.04 -63.31
C ILE A 114 -142.29 75.30 -63.54
N LEU A 115 -141.92 75.56 -64.78
CA LEU A 115 -141.13 76.70 -65.20
C LEU A 115 -142.02 77.71 -65.91
N LYS A 116 -141.82 79.01 -65.63
CA LYS A 116 -142.69 80.10 -66.10
C LYS A 116 -141.94 81.04 -67.04
N LEU A 117 -142.58 81.44 -68.14
CA LEU A 117 -142.03 82.32 -69.16
C LEU A 117 -143.07 83.39 -69.53
N GLU A 118 -142.73 84.66 -69.34
CA GLU A 118 -143.61 85.80 -69.66
C GLU A 118 -143.11 86.54 -70.90
N ILE A 119 -144.02 86.86 -71.82
CA ILE A 119 -143.71 87.47 -73.10
C ILE A 119 -144.64 88.69 -73.29
N PRO A 120 -144.08 89.91 -73.43
CA PRO A 120 -144.89 91.12 -73.59
C PRO A 120 -145.55 91.18 -74.97
N VAL A 121 -146.77 91.69 -75.00
CA VAL A 121 -147.58 91.91 -76.21
C VAL A 121 -147.61 93.42 -76.50
N VAL A 122 -147.19 93.81 -77.69
CA VAL A 122 -146.89 95.21 -78.06
C VAL A 122 -147.69 95.63 -79.29
N ASP A 123 -148.37 96.78 -79.23
CA ASP A 123 -149.17 97.36 -80.30
C ASP A 123 -148.74 98.81 -80.56
N GLY A 124 -148.41 99.15 -81.80
CA GLY A 124 -147.93 100.49 -82.18
C GLY A 124 -146.66 101.00 -81.45
N GLY A 125 -145.99 100.17 -80.66
CA GLY A 125 -144.83 100.54 -79.82
C GLY A 125 -145.12 100.62 -78.32
N GLU A 126 -146.38 100.50 -77.89
CA GLU A 126 -146.74 100.38 -76.47
C GLU A 126 -147.06 98.94 -76.10
N THR A 127 -146.59 98.52 -74.92
CA THR A 127 -146.90 97.20 -74.37
C THR A 127 -148.32 97.23 -73.83
N VAL A 128 -149.19 96.46 -74.46
CA VAL A 128 -150.63 96.42 -74.22
C VAL A 128 -151.05 95.23 -73.38
N GLY A 129 -150.24 94.17 -73.32
CA GLY A 129 -150.50 92.97 -72.52
C GLY A 129 -149.28 92.07 -72.35
N LYS A 130 -149.46 90.88 -71.78
CA LYS A 130 -148.44 89.82 -71.70
C LYS A 130 -149.05 88.42 -71.85
N MET A 131 -148.34 87.57 -72.58
CA MET A 131 -148.56 86.13 -72.67
C MET A 131 -147.68 85.42 -71.65
N VAL A 132 -148.25 84.48 -70.91
CA VAL A 132 -147.56 83.74 -69.85
C VAL A 132 -147.67 82.25 -70.16
N PHE A 133 -146.54 81.57 -70.25
CA PHE A 133 -146.44 80.13 -70.45
C PHE A 133 -145.89 79.46 -69.19
N GLU A 134 -146.55 78.42 -68.70
CA GLU A 134 -146.03 77.51 -67.68
C GLU A 134 -145.75 76.16 -68.35
N TYR A 135 -144.54 75.60 -68.22
CA TYR A 135 -144.07 74.40 -68.93
C TYR A 135 -143.24 73.46 -68.02
N THR A 136 -143.01 72.20 -68.41
CA THR A 136 -142.29 71.18 -67.61
C THR A 136 -141.07 70.58 -68.31
N ASP A 137 -140.04 70.19 -67.55
CA ASP A 137 -138.80 69.57 -68.03
C ASP A 137 -138.79 68.02 -67.90
N TYR A 138 -139.89 67.41 -67.47
CA TYR A 138 -139.98 66.00 -67.10
C TYR A 138 -139.42 65.02 -68.16
N ARG A 139 -139.62 65.29 -69.46
CA ARG A 139 -139.09 64.43 -70.54
C ARG A 139 -137.58 64.49 -70.67
N VAL A 140 -136.95 65.64 -70.37
CA VAL A 140 -135.49 65.82 -70.40
C VAL A 140 -134.84 64.92 -69.35
N VAL A 141 -135.36 64.94 -68.11
CA VAL A 141 -134.88 64.09 -67.01
C VAL A 141 -135.07 62.61 -67.32
N LYS A 142 -136.23 62.22 -67.87
CA LYS A 142 -136.51 60.81 -68.20
C LYS A 142 -135.56 60.24 -69.27
N ASN A 143 -135.15 61.05 -70.25
CA ASN A 143 -134.20 60.64 -71.28
C ASN A 143 -132.77 60.52 -70.75
N LEU A 144 -132.35 61.41 -69.85
CA LEU A 144 -131.03 61.36 -69.18
C LEU A 144 -130.85 60.08 -68.36
N VAL A 145 -131.89 59.66 -67.61
CA VAL A 145 -131.85 58.42 -66.82
C VAL A 145 -131.69 57.18 -67.71
N LYS A 146 -132.40 57.13 -68.85
CA LYS A 146 -132.31 56.00 -69.78
C LYS A 146 -130.91 55.88 -70.40
N GLN A 147 -130.29 57.01 -70.75
CA GLN A 147 -128.92 57.04 -71.29
C GLN A 147 -127.86 56.71 -70.24
N ALA A 148 -128.03 57.13 -68.98
CA ALA A 148 -127.14 56.75 -67.89
C ALA A 148 -127.10 55.23 -67.66
N THR A 149 -128.26 54.57 -67.74
CA THR A 149 -128.34 53.11 -67.52
C THR A 149 -127.66 52.28 -68.62
N THR A 150 -127.70 52.70 -69.88
CA THR A 150 -127.06 51.96 -70.98
C THR A 150 -125.54 52.13 -70.98
N SER A 151 -125.02 53.33 -70.68
CA SER A 151 -123.57 53.56 -70.58
C SER A 151 -122.90 52.84 -69.40
N ALA A 152 -123.60 52.68 -68.27
CA ALA A 152 -123.10 51.94 -67.11
C ALA A 152 -122.91 50.44 -67.40
N LEU A 153 -123.83 49.83 -68.18
CA LEU A 153 -123.77 48.39 -68.49
C LEU A 153 -122.59 48.03 -69.39
N PHE A 154 -122.22 48.91 -70.32
CA PHE A 154 -121.10 48.70 -71.24
C PHE A 154 -119.73 48.78 -70.52
N MET A 155 -119.57 49.69 -69.56
CA MET A 155 -118.32 49.79 -68.77
C MET A 155 -118.11 48.58 -67.85
N LEU A 156 -119.18 48.01 -67.29
CA LEU A 156 -119.09 46.82 -66.43
C LEU A 156 -118.53 45.61 -67.20
N LEU A 157 -118.95 45.42 -68.45
CA LEU A 157 -118.45 44.33 -69.31
C LEU A 157 -116.97 44.52 -69.68
N LEU A 158 -116.55 45.76 -69.95
CA LEU A 158 -115.14 46.06 -70.26
C LEU A 158 -114.22 45.82 -69.05
N PHE A 159 -114.67 46.16 -67.84
CA PHE A 159 -113.92 45.93 -66.59
C PHE A 159 -113.72 44.45 -66.29
N LEU A 160 -114.76 43.62 -66.48
CA LEU A 160 -114.70 42.18 -66.25
C LEU A 160 -113.74 41.46 -67.21
N ALA A 161 -113.70 41.88 -68.49
CA ALA A 161 -112.76 41.34 -69.46
C ALA A 161 -111.29 41.67 -69.12
N LEU A 162 -111.02 42.89 -68.66
CA LEU A 162 -109.68 43.34 -68.28
C LEU A 162 -109.19 42.65 -66.99
N ALA A 163 -110.08 42.44 -66.02
CA ALA A 163 -109.75 41.80 -64.75
C ALA A 163 -109.38 40.31 -64.90
N TRP A 164 -110.05 39.59 -65.81
CA TRP A 164 -109.73 38.19 -66.09
C TRP A 164 -108.35 38.02 -66.74
N PHE A 165 -107.99 38.93 -67.66
CA PHE A 165 -106.70 38.90 -68.36
C PHE A 165 -105.50 39.08 -67.41
N VAL A 166 -105.60 40.00 -66.45
CA VAL A 166 -104.53 40.28 -65.46
C VAL A 166 -104.34 39.11 -64.47
N PHE A 167 -105.42 38.44 -64.06
CA PHE A 167 -105.34 37.33 -63.11
C PHE A 167 -104.69 36.08 -63.71
N TYR A 168 -104.97 35.77 -64.98
CA TYR A 168 -104.48 34.55 -65.63
C TYR A 168 -102.96 34.55 -65.83
N PHE A 169 -102.36 35.67 -66.24
CA PHE A 169 -100.91 35.74 -66.52
C PHE A 169 -100.05 35.72 -65.25
N PHE A 170 -100.46 36.41 -64.18
CA PHE A 170 -99.64 36.55 -62.95
C PHE A 170 -99.51 35.26 -62.14
N ASN A 171 -100.51 34.37 -62.20
CA ASN A 171 -100.51 33.13 -61.41
C ASN A 171 -99.75 31.98 -62.10
N ARG A 172 -99.52 32.05 -63.42
CA ARG A 172 -98.84 31.00 -64.18
C ARG A 172 -97.31 31.13 -64.15
N ASP A 173 -96.77 32.35 -64.25
CA ASP A 173 -95.32 32.53 -64.49
C ASP A 173 -94.50 32.85 -63.23
N ILE A 174 -95.12 33.25 -62.11
CA ILE A 174 -94.41 33.65 -60.86
C ILE A 174 -94.72 32.72 -59.67
N GLY A 175 -95.91 32.12 -59.59
CA GLY A 175 -96.39 31.39 -58.42
C GLY A 175 -95.73 30.02 -58.17
N SER A 176 -95.29 29.32 -59.22
CA SER A 176 -94.66 27.99 -59.11
C SER A 176 -93.21 28.05 -58.65
N LYS A 177 -92.43 29.02 -59.13
CA LYS A 177 -90.99 29.17 -58.83
C LYS A 177 -90.69 29.51 -57.36
N VAL A 178 -91.58 30.26 -56.69
CA VAL A 178 -91.43 30.61 -55.26
C VAL A 178 -91.74 29.44 -54.32
N ALA A 179 -92.58 28.49 -54.74
CA ALA A 179 -92.94 27.34 -53.90
C ALA A 179 -91.80 26.30 -53.81
N ALA A 180 -91.03 26.10 -54.88
CA ALA A 180 -89.94 25.13 -54.94
C ALA A 180 -88.73 25.50 -54.05
N ILE A 181 -88.40 26.78 -53.92
CA ILE A 181 -87.31 27.26 -53.04
C ILE A 181 -87.68 27.10 -51.55
N GLY A 182 -88.95 27.24 -51.20
CA GLY A 182 -89.45 27.11 -49.82
C GLY A 182 -89.39 25.68 -49.25
N GLU A 183 -89.50 24.66 -50.11
CA GLU A 183 -89.50 23.25 -49.67
C GLU A 183 -88.09 22.75 -49.33
N THR A 184 -87.06 23.17 -50.09
CA THR A 184 -85.66 22.80 -49.84
C THR A 184 -85.13 23.35 -48.50
N ILE A 185 -85.50 24.59 -48.14
CA ILE A 185 -85.06 25.22 -46.87
C ILE A 185 -85.63 24.49 -45.63
N GLU A 186 -86.81 23.86 -45.76
CA GLU A 186 -87.42 23.12 -44.67
C GLU A 186 -86.74 21.76 -44.40
N GLN A 187 -86.22 21.10 -45.44
CA GLN A 187 -85.50 19.84 -45.26
C GLN A 187 -84.15 20.06 -44.55
N MET A 188 -83.44 21.14 -44.89
CA MET A 188 -82.18 21.54 -44.25
C MET A 188 -82.33 21.81 -42.74
N THR A 189 -83.41 22.46 -42.30
CA THR A 189 -83.66 22.75 -40.87
C THR A 189 -84.08 21.52 -40.05
N LYS A 190 -84.42 20.41 -40.71
CA LYS A 190 -84.72 19.12 -40.07
C LYS A 190 -83.50 18.18 -39.98
N GLY A 191 -82.32 18.66 -40.35
CA GLY A 191 -81.08 17.89 -40.27
C GLY A 191 -80.85 16.93 -41.44
N ASP A 192 -81.60 17.08 -42.54
CA ASP A 192 -81.41 16.30 -43.76
C ASP A 192 -80.67 17.14 -44.81
N LEU A 193 -79.37 16.87 -44.98
CA LEU A 193 -78.50 17.59 -45.91
C LEU A 193 -78.36 16.86 -47.26
N THR A 194 -79.29 15.95 -47.60
CA THR A 194 -79.20 15.10 -48.80
C THR A 194 -80.01 15.61 -50.01
N SER A 195 -80.79 16.68 -49.87
CA SER A 195 -81.71 17.19 -50.89
C SER A 195 -81.01 17.98 -52.02
N ARG A 196 -81.36 17.71 -53.30
CA ARG A 196 -80.84 18.43 -54.49
C ARG A 196 -81.84 19.48 -55.00
N THR A 197 -81.39 20.73 -55.16
CA THR A 197 -82.14 21.81 -55.84
C THR A 197 -82.08 21.63 -57.36
N VAL A 198 -83.22 21.34 -58.01
CA VAL A 198 -83.32 21.19 -59.47
C VAL A 198 -84.13 22.34 -60.04
N GLU A 199 -83.45 23.31 -60.66
CA GLU A 199 -83.88 24.10 -61.84
C GLU A 199 -82.84 25.22 -62.08
N GLN A 200 -82.08 25.13 -63.17
CA GLN A 200 -81.20 26.20 -63.66
C GLN A 200 -82.01 27.09 -64.59
N THR A 201 -82.54 28.19 -64.06
CA THR A 201 -83.15 29.27 -64.85
C THR A 201 -82.21 30.47 -64.88
N ASP A 202 -82.06 31.10 -66.05
CA ASP A 202 -81.25 32.32 -66.27
C ASP A 202 -81.95 33.59 -65.73
N ASP A 203 -82.57 33.47 -64.56
CA ASP A 203 -83.33 34.51 -63.88
C ASP A 203 -82.92 34.64 -62.40
N GLU A 204 -83.50 35.60 -61.69
CA GLU A 204 -83.22 35.87 -60.28
C GLU A 204 -83.51 34.67 -59.35
N PHE A 205 -84.25 33.66 -59.82
CA PHE A 205 -84.54 32.44 -59.06
C PHE A 205 -83.44 31.37 -59.21
N GLY A 206 -82.74 31.31 -60.36
CA GLY A 206 -81.58 30.43 -60.55
C GLY A 206 -80.38 30.81 -59.68
N ALA A 207 -80.13 32.12 -59.48
CA ALA A 207 -79.08 32.61 -58.60
C ALA A 207 -79.31 32.20 -57.12
N ILE A 208 -80.56 32.21 -56.66
CA ILE A 208 -80.93 31.82 -55.28
C ILE A 208 -80.82 30.30 -55.11
N SER A 209 -81.24 29.51 -56.10
CA SER A 209 -81.14 28.04 -56.08
C SER A 209 -79.68 27.56 -56.08
N GLY A 210 -78.81 28.22 -56.87
CA GLY A 210 -77.36 27.95 -56.89
C GLY A 210 -76.65 28.28 -55.57
N GLY A 211 -76.98 29.41 -54.94
CA GLY A 211 -76.43 29.78 -53.62
C GLY A 211 -76.86 28.82 -52.50
N LEU A 212 -78.11 28.35 -52.54
CA LEU A 212 -78.62 27.39 -51.54
C LEU A 212 -77.96 26.00 -51.69
N GLY A 213 -77.72 25.55 -52.93
CA GLY A 213 -76.99 24.31 -53.20
C GLY A 213 -75.55 24.31 -52.68
N PHE A 214 -74.84 25.44 -52.79
CA PHE A 214 -73.49 25.59 -52.22
C PHE A 214 -73.48 25.47 -50.69
N LEU A 215 -74.47 26.07 -50.01
CA LEU A 215 -74.57 26.08 -48.56
C LEU A 215 -74.85 24.68 -47.98
N ILE A 216 -75.70 23.88 -48.64
CA ILE A 216 -75.98 22.49 -48.27
C ILE A 216 -74.73 21.62 -48.44
N SER A 217 -74.03 21.76 -49.56
CA SER A 217 -72.77 21.04 -49.83
C SER A 217 -71.69 21.39 -48.80
N TRP A 218 -71.50 22.69 -48.51
CA TRP A 218 -70.52 23.14 -47.51
C TRP A 218 -70.81 22.62 -46.10
N LEU A 219 -72.07 22.60 -45.66
CA LEU A 219 -72.45 22.04 -44.36
C LEU A 219 -72.27 20.52 -44.29
N ALA A 220 -72.59 19.79 -45.36
CA ALA A 220 -72.39 18.35 -45.43
C ALA A 220 -70.90 17.98 -45.34
N THR A 221 -70.03 18.64 -46.10
CA THR A 221 -68.57 18.44 -46.05
C THR A 221 -67.98 18.85 -44.69
N THR A 222 -68.53 19.88 -44.04
CA THR A 222 -68.05 20.33 -42.73
C THR A 222 -68.38 19.31 -41.62
N MET A 223 -69.57 18.72 -41.63
CA MET A 223 -69.95 17.67 -40.66
C MET A 223 -69.15 16.38 -40.83
N GLU A 224 -68.85 16.00 -42.08
CA GLU A 224 -67.96 14.87 -42.37
C GLU A 224 -66.52 15.11 -41.85
N ARG A 225 -65.99 16.33 -42.04
CA ARG A 225 -64.68 16.71 -41.50
C ARG A 225 -64.64 16.65 -39.97
N TYR A 226 -65.70 17.10 -39.29
CA TYR A 226 -65.80 17.00 -37.84
C TYR A 226 -65.92 15.55 -37.34
N LYS A 227 -66.63 14.67 -38.07
CA LYS A 227 -66.71 13.23 -37.77
C LYS A 227 -65.31 12.60 -37.85
N GLY A 228 -64.52 12.94 -38.88
CA GLY A 228 -63.13 12.50 -39.02
C GLY A 228 -62.22 13.01 -37.89
N ILE A 229 -62.36 14.28 -37.49
CA ILE A 229 -61.59 14.86 -36.37
C ILE A 229 -61.93 14.16 -35.05
N SER A 230 -63.22 13.94 -34.74
CA SER A 230 -63.64 13.28 -33.49
C SER A 230 -63.06 11.85 -33.38
N VAL A 231 -63.10 11.07 -34.46
CA VAL A 231 -62.51 9.72 -34.50
C VAL A 231 -60.99 9.77 -34.33
N ASN A 232 -60.31 10.71 -34.99
CA ASN A 232 -58.85 10.86 -34.87
C ASN A 232 -58.41 11.31 -33.48
N VAL A 233 -59.14 12.24 -32.83
CA VAL A 233 -58.85 12.68 -31.46
C VAL A 233 -59.12 11.56 -30.45
N ALA A 234 -60.19 10.78 -30.61
CA ALA A 234 -60.46 9.62 -29.76
C ALA A 234 -59.33 8.57 -29.86
N LYS A 235 -58.91 8.23 -31.09
CA LYS A 235 -57.80 7.30 -31.32
C LYS A 235 -56.47 7.84 -30.78
N ALA A 236 -56.21 9.14 -30.94
CA ALA A 236 -55.02 9.79 -30.37
C ALA A 236 -55.02 9.75 -28.83
N THR A 237 -56.17 9.95 -28.20
CA THR A 237 -56.37 9.88 -26.73
C THR A 237 -56.10 8.47 -26.20
N GLU A 238 -56.59 7.43 -26.89
CA GLU A 238 -56.34 6.03 -26.54
C GLU A 238 -54.85 5.67 -26.65
N VAL A 239 -54.20 6.07 -27.75
CA VAL A 239 -52.76 5.86 -27.95
C VAL A 239 -51.95 6.61 -26.88
N LEU A 240 -52.26 7.89 -26.60
CA LEU A 240 -51.58 8.68 -25.56
C LEU A 240 -51.68 8.03 -24.18
N ASN A 241 -52.85 7.50 -23.81
CA ASN A 241 -53.04 6.84 -22.53
C ASN A 241 -52.18 5.56 -22.41
N LYS A 242 -52.11 4.77 -23.49
CA LYS A 242 -51.20 3.62 -23.56
C LYS A 242 -49.73 4.04 -23.48
N THR A 243 -49.32 5.05 -24.24
CA THR A 243 -47.95 5.59 -24.23
C THR A 243 -47.55 6.11 -22.85
N PHE A 244 -48.44 6.79 -22.13
CA PHE A 244 -48.18 7.23 -20.75
C PHE A 244 -48.06 6.08 -19.77
N LYS A 245 -48.89 5.03 -19.89
CA LYS A 245 -48.76 3.82 -19.07
C LYS A 245 -47.44 3.11 -19.31
N ASP A 246 -47.02 3.00 -20.58
CA ASP A 246 -45.74 2.43 -20.95
C ASP A 246 -44.57 3.29 -20.46
N LEU A 247 -44.70 4.62 -20.49
CA LEU A 247 -43.69 5.54 -19.97
C LEU A 247 -43.56 5.48 -18.44
N ILE A 248 -44.67 5.41 -17.68
CA ILE A 248 -44.63 5.20 -16.22
C ILE A 248 -43.94 3.87 -15.90
N ASN A 249 -44.30 2.79 -16.60
CA ASN A 249 -43.66 1.48 -16.41
C ASN A 249 -42.17 1.51 -16.79
N GLY A 250 -41.80 2.23 -17.84
CA GLY A 250 -40.42 2.44 -18.27
C GLY A 250 -39.60 3.19 -17.23
N VAL A 251 -40.13 4.29 -16.69
CA VAL A 251 -39.49 5.08 -15.63
C VAL A 251 -39.35 4.26 -14.34
N ASN A 252 -40.36 3.48 -13.94
CA ASN A 252 -40.26 2.60 -12.78
C ASN A 252 -39.17 1.52 -12.95
N ARG A 253 -39.06 0.92 -14.14
CA ARG A 253 -37.97 -0.04 -14.45
C ARG A 253 -36.60 0.64 -14.43
N GLN A 254 -36.50 1.85 -14.96
CA GLN A 254 -35.27 2.65 -14.93
C GLN A 254 -34.87 2.99 -13.49
N GLN A 255 -35.82 3.33 -12.63
CA GLN A 255 -35.57 3.61 -11.22
C GLN A 255 -35.01 2.39 -10.49
N LEU A 256 -35.65 1.22 -10.62
CA LEU A 256 -35.15 -0.03 -10.01
C LEU A 256 -33.75 -0.39 -10.52
N SER A 257 -33.50 -0.24 -11.82
CA SER A 257 -32.16 -0.48 -12.40
C SER A 257 -31.13 0.52 -11.87
N THR A 258 -31.52 1.77 -11.62
CA THR A 258 -30.66 2.82 -11.08
C THR A 258 -30.36 2.56 -9.59
N GLU A 259 -31.34 2.11 -8.81
CA GLU A 259 -31.16 1.69 -7.42
C GLU A 259 -30.20 0.49 -7.31
N ASN A 260 -30.35 -0.52 -8.17
CA ASN A 260 -29.42 -1.64 -8.24
C ASN A 260 -28.00 -1.20 -8.64
N ALA A 261 -27.87 -0.27 -9.59
CA ALA A 261 -26.58 0.30 -9.96
C ALA A 261 -25.94 1.08 -8.80
N MET A 262 -26.74 1.81 -8.01
CA MET A 262 -26.25 2.51 -6.80
C MET A 262 -25.68 1.54 -5.77
N VAL A 263 -26.34 0.39 -5.53
CA VAL A 263 -25.81 -0.64 -4.62
C VAL A 263 -24.47 -1.18 -5.12
N SER A 264 -24.33 -1.46 -6.42
CA SER A 264 -23.06 -1.90 -7.00
C SER A 264 -21.95 -0.85 -6.88
N VAL A 265 -22.27 0.43 -7.11
CA VAL A 265 -21.31 1.54 -6.92
C VAL A 265 -20.94 1.70 -5.44
N GLN A 266 -21.87 1.48 -4.50
CA GLN A 266 -21.58 1.48 -3.07
C GLN A 266 -20.62 0.35 -2.67
N ASN A 267 -20.86 -0.87 -3.16
CA ASN A 267 -19.94 -2.00 -2.94
C ASN A 267 -18.54 -1.71 -3.53
N ALA A 268 -18.48 -0.98 -4.65
CA ALA A 268 -17.21 -0.53 -5.22
C ALA A 268 -16.49 0.48 -4.31
N ILE A 269 -17.21 1.43 -3.69
CA ILE A 269 -16.65 2.36 -2.70
C ILE A 269 -16.04 1.60 -1.51
N ASP A 270 -16.77 0.63 -0.96
CA ASP A 270 -16.29 -0.16 0.18
C ASP A 270 -15.06 -0.99 -0.19
N SER A 271 -15.02 -1.54 -1.41
CA SER A 271 -13.86 -2.26 -1.95
C SER A 271 -12.64 -1.33 -2.12
N LEU A 272 -12.84 -0.11 -2.62
CA LEU A 272 -11.78 0.89 -2.75
C LEU A 272 -11.23 1.32 -1.39
N GLU A 273 -12.06 1.41 -0.35
CA GLU A 273 -11.60 1.68 1.01
C GLU A 273 -10.70 0.57 1.55
N ASN A 274 -11.03 -0.70 1.26
CA ASN A 274 -10.18 -1.83 1.61
C ASN A 274 -8.86 -1.81 0.84
N VAL A 275 -8.86 -1.40 -0.43
CA VAL A 275 -7.62 -1.22 -1.22
C VAL A 275 -6.74 -0.15 -0.59
N ILE A 276 -7.29 1.01 -0.22
CA ILE A 276 -6.53 2.10 0.43
C ILE A 276 -5.89 1.62 1.74
N LYS A 277 -6.66 0.93 2.61
CA LYS A 277 -6.13 0.37 3.87
C LYS A 277 -5.04 -0.67 3.61
N ALA A 278 -5.21 -1.52 2.60
CA ALA A 278 -4.20 -2.51 2.23
C ALA A 278 -2.91 -1.86 1.72
N THR A 279 -3.01 -0.78 0.93
CA THR A 279 -1.83 -0.03 0.47
C THR A 279 -1.11 0.70 1.60
N ASP A 280 -1.83 1.25 2.58
CA ASP A 280 -1.22 1.88 3.76
C ASP A 280 -0.42 0.86 4.59
N ASN A 281 -0.99 -0.32 4.84
CA ASN A 281 -0.30 -1.41 5.55
C ASN A 281 0.94 -1.91 4.77
N LEU A 282 0.87 -1.97 3.44
CA LEU A 282 2.02 -2.35 2.61
C LEU A 282 3.16 -1.33 2.71
N LEU A 283 2.85 -0.03 2.76
CA LEU A 283 3.85 1.02 2.95
C LEU A 283 4.51 0.95 4.34
N GLU A 284 3.74 0.69 5.39
CA GLU A 284 4.25 0.50 6.75
C GLU A 284 5.20 -0.72 6.82
N LEU A 285 4.76 -1.88 6.31
CA LEU A 285 5.59 -3.08 6.24
C LEU A 285 6.87 -2.86 5.41
N SER A 286 6.78 -2.04 4.36
CA SER A 286 7.95 -1.67 3.57
C SER A 286 8.94 -0.80 4.35
N ASP A 287 8.48 0.09 5.23
CA ASP A 287 9.37 0.89 6.06
C ASP A 287 10.12 -0.01 7.05
N GLU A 288 9.41 -0.91 7.72
CA GLU A 288 10.01 -1.92 8.60
C GLU A 288 11.04 -2.78 7.85
N SER A 289 10.72 -3.21 6.63
CA SER A 289 11.62 -3.98 5.78
C SER A 289 12.88 -3.19 5.40
N THR A 290 12.75 -1.88 5.16
CA THR A 290 13.89 -1.00 4.85
C THR A 290 14.82 -0.87 6.06
N GLN A 291 14.27 -0.73 7.26
CA GLN A 291 15.04 -0.69 8.51
C GLN A 291 15.78 -2.01 8.74
N ALA A 292 15.10 -3.16 8.54
CA ALA A 292 15.72 -4.47 8.66
C ALA A 292 16.87 -4.66 7.66
N LEU A 293 16.68 -4.27 6.39
CA LEU A 293 17.73 -4.32 5.37
C LEU A 293 18.94 -3.45 5.73
N SER A 294 18.71 -2.26 6.30
CA SER A 294 19.79 -1.38 6.76
C SER A 294 20.61 -2.03 7.89
N ALA A 295 19.95 -2.65 8.87
CA ALA A 295 20.62 -3.38 9.94
C ALA A 295 21.46 -4.54 9.38
N ILE A 296 20.92 -5.32 8.43
CA ILE A 296 21.66 -6.41 7.78
C ILE A 296 22.89 -5.85 7.04
N LEU A 297 22.77 -4.73 6.33
CA LEU A 297 23.87 -4.09 5.63
C LEU A 297 25.02 -3.73 6.59
N THR A 298 24.71 -3.10 7.72
CA THR A 298 25.71 -2.78 8.75
C THR A 298 26.37 -4.04 9.32
N THR A 299 25.60 -5.10 9.56
CA THR A 299 26.18 -6.37 10.03
C THR A 299 27.10 -7.02 9.00
N SER A 300 26.73 -7.00 7.73
CA SER A 300 27.54 -7.54 6.62
C SER A 300 28.87 -6.79 6.49
N GLN A 301 28.85 -5.46 6.57
CA GLN A 301 30.07 -4.65 6.62
C GLN A 301 30.93 -4.95 7.86
N GLY A 302 30.30 -5.10 9.03
CA GLY A 302 30.99 -5.49 10.26
C GLY A 302 31.61 -6.89 10.23
N ILE A 303 31.03 -7.82 9.46
CA ILE A 303 31.62 -9.15 9.23
C ILE A 303 32.92 -9.03 8.43
N ALA A 304 32.98 -8.16 7.41
CA ALA A 304 34.17 -7.98 6.59
C ALA A 304 35.38 -7.47 7.43
N ASP A 305 35.18 -6.46 8.27
CA ASP A 305 36.21 -5.97 9.20
C ASP A 305 36.69 -7.07 10.17
N LYS A 306 35.75 -7.83 10.74
CA LYS A 306 36.09 -8.94 11.64
C LYS A 306 36.90 -10.04 10.94
N MET A 307 36.63 -10.31 9.66
CA MET A 307 37.42 -11.27 8.87
C MET A 307 38.85 -10.78 8.64
N GLU A 308 39.05 -9.49 8.38
CA GLU A 308 40.40 -8.93 8.26
C GLU A 308 41.20 -9.07 9.57
N ARG A 309 40.57 -8.72 10.70
CA ARG A 309 41.18 -8.91 12.03
C ARG A 309 41.49 -10.37 12.33
N LEU A 310 40.58 -11.28 11.96
CA LEU A 310 40.80 -12.72 12.12
C LEU A 310 41.98 -13.20 11.27
N SER A 311 42.17 -12.66 10.07
CA SER A 311 43.32 -12.96 9.20
C SER A 311 44.65 -12.65 9.87
N ASN A 312 44.74 -11.46 10.47
CA ASN A 312 45.94 -11.03 11.18
C ASN A 312 46.22 -11.94 12.39
N ASN A 313 45.17 -12.30 13.15
CA ASN A 313 45.31 -13.22 14.28
C ASN A 313 45.77 -14.63 13.84
N ILE A 314 45.25 -15.13 12.72
CA ILE A 314 45.68 -16.42 12.14
C ILE A 314 47.14 -16.36 11.70
N HIS A 315 47.57 -15.27 11.07
CA HIS A 315 48.98 -15.07 10.69
C HIS A 315 49.91 -15.09 11.91
N GLN A 316 49.57 -14.33 12.95
CA GLN A 316 50.36 -14.30 14.19
C GLN A 316 50.38 -15.67 14.89
N SER A 317 49.26 -16.40 14.85
CA SER A 317 49.17 -17.76 15.40
C SER A 317 50.03 -18.74 14.61
N TYR A 318 50.07 -18.60 13.29
CA TYR A 318 50.92 -19.40 12.39
C TYR A 318 52.41 -19.21 12.73
N ASP A 319 52.86 -17.97 12.88
CA ASP A 319 54.24 -17.66 13.27
C ASP A 319 54.59 -18.22 14.65
N SER A 320 53.65 -18.17 15.59
CA SER A 320 53.82 -18.72 16.94
C SER A 320 53.98 -20.25 16.90
N VAL A 321 53.17 -20.95 16.10
CA VAL A 321 53.29 -22.41 15.92
C VAL A 321 54.64 -22.77 15.30
N LEU A 322 55.13 -22.03 14.30
CA LEU A 322 56.46 -22.25 13.72
C LEU A 322 57.59 -22.04 14.74
N ALA A 323 57.47 -21.04 15.61
CA ALA A 323 58.43 -20.81 16.68
C ALA A 323 58.45 -21.98 17.68
N ILE A 324 57.28 -22.47 18.08
CA ILE A 324 57.15 -23.68 18.91
C ILE A 324 57.78 -24.88 18.19
N THR A 325 57.63 -25.04 16.87
CA THR A 325 58.26 -26.15 16.11
C THR A 325 59.77 -26.13 16.20
N ARG A 326 60.37 -24.95 16.13
CA ARG A 326 61.83 -24.82 16.30
C ARG A 326 62.24 -25.15 17.73
N SER A 327 61.51 -24.65 18.72
CA SER A 327 61.80 -24.90 20.13
C SER A 327 61.66 -26.39 20.49
N SER A 328 60.60 -27.05 20.05
CA SER A 328 60.35 -28.47 20.24
C SER A 328 61.49 -29.33 19.67
N ARG A 329 61.98 -29.00 18.46
CA ARG A 329 63.18 -29.66 17.88
C ARG A 329 64.45 -29.44 18.71
N GLU A 330 64.64 -28.24 19.26
CA GLU A 330 65.79 -27.95 20.12
C GLU A 330 65.72 -28.73 21.45
N VAL A 331 64.52 -28.91 22.00
CA VAL A 331 64.27 -29.77 23.16
C VAL A 331 64.61 -31.23 22.83
N ALA A 332 64.18 -31.76 21.68
CA ALA A 332 64.55 -33.12 21.24
C ALA A 332 66.08 -33.30 21.13
N LEU A 333 66.78 -32.33 20.52
CA LEU A 333 68.24 -32.36 20.42
C LEU A 333 68.91 -32.31 21.79
N SER A 334 68.36 -31.53 22.72
CA SER A 334 68.87 -31.40 24.09
C SER A 334 68.62 -32.67 24.91
N ALA A 335 67.45 -33.31 24.76
CA ALA A 335 67.16 -34.61 25.34
C ALA A 335 68.12 -35.69 24.80
N GLY A 336 68.42 -35.68 23.50
CA GLY A 336 69.42 -36.55 22.90
C GLY A 336 70.83 -36.34 23.48
N ARG A 337 71.27 -35.08 23.66
CA ARG A 337 72.55 -34.77 24.31
C ARG A 337 72.58 -35.22 25.77
N ALA A 338 71.50 -35.00 26.52
CA ALA A 338 71.37 -35.45 27.91
C ALA A 338 71.49 -36.97 28.00
N ASN A 339 70.87 -37.71 27.08
CA ASN A 339 70.97 -39.18 27.03
C ASN A 339 72.41 -39.65 26.80
N SER A 340 73.14 -39.02 25.87
CA SER A 340 74.55 -39.33 25.65
C SER A 340 75.43 -38.98 26.86
N SER A 341 75.18 -37.84 27.50
CA SER A 341 75.84 -37.45 28.75
C SER A 341 75.59 -38.47 29.87
N MET A 342 74.39 -39.06 29.88
CA MET A 342 74.02 -40.12 30.79
C MET A 342 74.88 -41.37 30.63
N GLY A 343 75.14 -41.78 29.38
CA GLY A 343 76.02 -42.92 29.09
C GLY A 343 77.45 -42.71 29.59
N PHE A 344 77.97 -41.48 29.50
CA PHE A 344 79.28 -41.13 30.09
C PHE A 344 79.24 -41.16 31.63
N ALA A 345 78.16 -40.67 32.24
CA ALA A 345 77.99 -40.68 33.68
C ALA A 345 77.87 -42.12 34.24
N ASP A 346 77.12 -42.99 33.58
CA ASP A 346 77.03 -44.43 33.90
C ASP A 346 78.42 -45.09 33.87
N SER A 347 79.22 -44.78 32.85
CA SER A 347 80.60 -45.28 32.74
C SER A 347 81.50 -44.78 33.89
N ALA A 348 81.36 -43.50 34.27
CA ALA A 348 82.10 -42.94 35.40
C ALA A 348 81.72 -43.60 36.72
N VAL A 349 80.43 -43.82 36.97
CA VAL A 349 79.92 -44.53 38.16
C VAL A 349 80.46 -45.96 38.21
N SER A 350 80.47 -46.67 37.07
CA SER A 350 81.08 -48.01 36.98
C SER A 350 82.55 -48.02 37.38
N ASN A 351 83.34 -47.05 36.89
CA ASN A 351 84.76 -46.94 37.24
C ASN A 351 84.98 -46.62 38.74
N ILE A 352 84.11 -45.79 39.34
CA ILE A 352 84.17 -45.52 40.78
C ILE A 352 83.81 -46.78 41.57
N SER A 353 82.80 -47.54 41.15
CA SER A 353 82.43 -48.82 41.78
C SER A 353 83.59 -49.82 41.78
N GLU A 354 84.34 -49.92 40.67
CA GLU A 354 85.55 -50.75 40.58
C GLU A 354 86.66 -50.24 41.50
N SER A 355 86.83 -48.92 41.61
CA SER A 355 87.80 -48.29 42.51
C SER A 355 87.49 -48.57 43.98
N VAL A 356 86.20 -48.49 44.39
CA VAL A 356 85.77 -48.82 45.76
C VAL A 356 85.99 -50.30 46.09
N THR A 357 85.76 -51.18 45.10
CA THR A 357 86.06 -52.62 45.23
C THR A 357 87.56 -52.84 45.43
N SER A 358 88.41 -52.13 44.70
CA SER A 358 89.87 -52.18 44.84
C SER A 358 90.34 -51.66 46.21
N ILE A 359 89.77 -50.55 46.69
CA ILE A 359 90.02 -50.00 48.04
C ILE A 359 89.70 -51.05 49.11
N SER A 360 88.57 -51.75 48.97
CA SER A 360 88.20 -52.83 49.89
C SER A 360 89.23 -53.96 49.90
N GLY A 361 89.83 -54.27 48.75
CA GLY A 361 90.98 -55.18 48.64
C GLY A 361 92.21 -54.69 49.41
N PHE A 362 92.61 -53.43 49.20
CA PHE A 362 93.76 -52.81 49.89
C PHE A 362 93.57 -52.72 51.41
N VAL A 363 92.34 -52.43 51.87
CA VAL A 363 91.95 -52.44 53.29
C VAL A 363 92.24 -53.81 53.89
N ARG A 364 91.82 -54.90 53.23
CA ARG A 364 92.06 -56.26 53.72
C ARG A 364 93.55 -56.60 53.76
N GLU A 365 94.30 -56.25 52.72
CA GLU A 365 95.74 -56.51 52.65
C GLU A 365 96.52 -55.74 53.72
N THR A 366 96.23 -54.44 53.89
CA THR A 366 96.89 -53.58 54.88
C THR A 366 96.58 -54.01 56.31
N THR A 367 95.36 -54.49 56.57
CA THR A 367 94.99 -55.09 57.87
C THR A 367 95.89 -56.29 58.19
N GLU A 368 96.05 -57.20 57.24
CA GLU A 368 96.86 -58.40 57.43
C GLU A 368 98.35 -58.09 57.60
N ILE A 369 98.89 -57.14 56.83
CA ILE A 369 100.27 -56.68 56.98
C ILE A 369 100.48 -56.04 58.37
N SER A 370 99.58 -55.15 58.80
CA SER A 370 99.68 -54.49 60.10
C SER A 370 99.61 -55.49 61.26
N LYS A 371 98.72 -56.49 61.18
CA LYS A 371 98.65 -57.58 62.17
C LYS A 371 99.95 -58.40 62.22
N LYS A 372 100.49 -58.80 61.06
CA LYS A 372 101.74 -59.56 60.97
C LYS A 372 102.93 -58.77 61.51
N THR A 373 103.05 -57.49 61.15
CA THR A 373 104.12 -56.60 61.64
C THR A 373 104.07 -56.46 63.15
N ASN A 374 102.89 -56.18 63.71
CA ASN A 374 102.72 -56.10 65.17
C ASN A 374 103.08 -57.42 65.88
N ALA A 375 102.66 -58.57 65.34
CA ALA A 375 103.00 -59.87 65.91
C ALA A 375 104.53 -60.11 65.89
N ILE A 376 105.20 -59.85 64.77
CA ILE A 376 106.66 -60.05 64.64
C ILE A 376 107.44 -59.16 65.62
N ILE A 377 107.05 -57.89 65.75
CA ILE A 377 107.74 -56.95 66.64
C ILE A 377 107.51 -57.32 68.11
N ALA A 378 106.27 -57.62 68.49
CA ALA A 378 105.92 -57.95 69.86
C ALA A 378 106.49 -59.30 70.32
N GLU A 379 106.45 -60.32 69.45
CA GLU A 379 106.82 -61.69 69.85
C GLU A 379 108.32 -61.97 69.75
N ARG A 380 109.01 -61.37 68.77
CA ARG A 380 110.43 -61.67 68.50
C ARG A 380 111.34 -60.45 68.51
N GLY A 381 110.91 -59.34 67.92
CA GLY A 381 111.75 -58.16 67.74
C GLY A 381 112.22 -57.55 69.05
N ILE A 382 111.26 -57.12 69.89
CA ILE A 382 111.54 -56.47 71.18
C ILE A 382 112.27 -57.44 72.12
N GLN A 383 111.82 -58.70 72.19
CA GLN A 383 112.46 -59.71 73.03
C GLN A 383 113.93 -59.94 72.63
N SER A 384 114.23 -60.08 71.34
CA SER A 384 115.62 -60.31 70.89
C SER A 384 116.54 -59.14 71.22
N VAL A 385 116.04 -57.91 71.13
CA VAL A 385 116.81 -56.72 71.51
C VAL A 385 117.00 -56.65 73.03
N GLN A 386 115.97 -57.01 73.81
CA GLN A 386 116.06 -57.09 75.26
C GLN A 386 117.10 -58.12 75.70
N ASP A 387 117.13 -59.30 75.07
CA ASP A 387 118.13 -60.35 75.32
C ASP A 387 119.55 -59.87 74.96
N ALA A 388 119.70 -59.08 73.90
CA ALA A 388 120.97 -58.48 73.51
C ALA A 388 121.45 -57.42 74.53
N ILE A 389 120.55 -56.58 75.06
CA ILE A 389 120.85 -55.63 76.13
C ILE A 389 121.30 -56.36 77.40
N GLU A 390 120.59 -57.43 77.80
CA GLU A 390 120.98 -58.24 78.96
C GLU A 390 122.34 -58.90 78.74
N SER A 391 122.61 -59.42 77.54
CA SER A 391 123.90 -60.00 77.18
C SER A 391 125.04 -58.98 77.28
N MET A 392 124.82 -57.74 76.81
CA MET A 392 125.80 -56.65 76.95
C MET A 392 126.06 -56.29 78.42
N LEU A 393 125.03 -56.28 79.27
CA LEU A 393 125.19 -56.07 80.71
C LEU A 393 126.04 -57.19 81.36
N ARG A 394 125.84 -58.44 80.96
CA ARG A 394 126.67 -59.56 81.44
C ARG A 394 128.13 -59.44 80.97
N ILE A 395 128.35 -59.04 79.72
CA ILE A 395 129.71 -58.81 79.20
C ILE A 395 130.38 -57.65 79.93
N GLU A 396 129.66 -56.56 80.20
CA GLU A 396 130.14 -55.40 80.98
C GLU A 396 130.65 -55.84 82.36
N GLN A 397 129.87 -56.68 83.07
CA GLN A 397 130.28 -57.26 84.36
C GLN A 397 131.53 -58.14 84.23
N PHE A 398 131.60 -58.99 83.20
CA PHE A 398 132.75 -59.87 82.97
C PHE A 398 134.03 -59.08 82.65
N VAL A 399 133.94 -58.07 81.78
CA VAL A 399 135.06 -57.19 81.40
C VAL A 399 135.54 -56.37 82.61
N SER A 400 134.62 -55.89 83.45
CA SER A 400 134.96 -55.20 84.70
C SER A 400 135.76 -56.11 85.65
N ALA A 401 135.31 -57.36 85.85
CA ALA A 401 136.03 -58.34 86.66
C ALA A 401 137.40 -58.73 86.07
N LEU A 402 137.49 -58.86 84.74
CA LEU A 402 138.74 -59.12 84.03
C LEU A 402 139.73 -57.97 84.19
N SER A 403 139.26 -56.72 84.06
CA SER A 403 140.08 -55.51 84.26
C SER A 403 140.69 -55.48 85.66
N ALA A 404 139.89 -55.75 86.70
CA ALA A 404 140.37 -55.84 88.08
C ALA A 404 141.41 -56.97 88.29
N THR A 405 141.26 -58.09 87.58
CA THR A 405 142.21 -59.22 87.65
C THR A 405 143.55 -58.86 87.00
N ILE A 406 143.53 -58.20 85.84
CA ILE A 406 144.74 -57.75 85.13
C ILE A 406 145.47 -56.67 85.95
N GLU A 407 144.74 -55.74 86.58
CA GLU A 407 145.34 -54.72 87.45
C GLU A 407 146.04 -55.35 88.67
N ASN A 408 145.42 -56.36 89.29
CA ASN A 408 146.05 -57.15 90.35
C ASN A 408 147.32 -57.88 89.86
N LEU A 409 147.31 -58.45 88.64
CA LEU A 409 148.48 -59.08 88.05
C LEU A 409 149.60 -58.05 87.80
N GLY A 410 149.25 -56.85 87.34
CA GLY A 410 150.18 -55.73 87.19
C GLY A 410 150.84 -55.33 88.50
N THR A 411 150.08 -55.30 89.59
CA THR A 411 150.60 -55.03 90.94
C THR A 411 151.57 -56.13 91.39
N ARG A 412 151.19 -57.40 91.23
CA ARG A 412 152.06 -58.55 91.56
C ARG A 412 153.35 -58.57 90.74
N SER A 413 153.27 -58.24 89.44
CA SER A 413 154.45 -58.16 88.57
C SER A 413 155.42 -57.05 88.98
N LYS A 414 154.91 -55.90 89.44
CA LYS A 414 155.74 -54.84 90.05
C LYS A 414 156.41 -55.30 91.34
N ASP A 415 155.73 -56.08 92.16
CA ASP A 415 156.32 -56.63 93.39
C ASP A 415 157.43 -57.65 93.10
N ILE A 416 157.29 -58.48 92.06
CA ILE A 416 158.37 -59.37 91.61
C ILE A 416 159.59 -58.56 91.14
N ALA A 417 159.39 -57.47 90.39
CA ALA A 417 160.48 -56.60 89.97
C ALA A 417 161.27 -56.05 91.16
N LYS A 418 160.59 -55.61 92.24
CA LYS A 418 161.25 -55.17 93.48
C LYS A 418 162.08 -56.29 94.13
N ILE A 419 161.59 -57.54 94.10
CA ILE A 419 162.33 -58.69 94.65
C ILE A 419 163.60 -58.95 93.83
N LEU A 420 163.52 -58.83 92.50
CA LEU A 420 164.69 -59.00 91.62
C LEU A 420 165.76 -57.94 91.88
N ASP A 421 165.37 -56.70 92.15
CA ASP A 421 166.30 -55.64 92.55
C ASP A 421 167.08 -56.01 93.82
N VAL A 422 166.40 -56.56 94.83
CA VAL A 422 167.04 -57.05 96.06
C VAL A 422 167.96 -58.24 95.77
N ILE A 423 167.55 -59.19 94.94
CA ILE A 423 168.38 -60.36 94.57
C ILE A 423 169.64 -59.90 93.84
N LYS A 424 169.52 -58.94 92.91
CA LYS A 424 170.64 -58.34 92.20
C LYS A 424 171.62 -57.69 93.16
N GLU A 425 171.12 -56.92 94.13
CA GLU A 425 171.94 -56.31 95.18
C GLU A 425 172.69 -57.37 96.02
N VAL A 426 171.98 -58.41 96.50
CA VAL A 426 172.58 -59.51 97.27
C VAL A 426 173.63 -60.26 96.44
N THR A 427 173.38 -60.48 95.16
CA THR A 427 174.30 -61.18 94.26
C THR A 427 175.56 -60.36 93.99
N GLU A 428 175.43 -59.05 93.80
CA GLU A 428 176.56 -58.12 93.66
C GLU A 428 177.41 -58.10 94.95
N GLN A 429 176.77 -58.05 96.12
CA GLN A 429 177.45 -58.15 97.41
C GLN A 429 178.17 -59.50 97.57
N THR A 430 177.54 -60.61 97.18
CA THR A 430 178.14 -61.95 97.25
C THR A 430 179.31 -62.12 96.28
N LYS A 431 179.23 -61.51 95.09
CA LYS A 431 180.33 -61.43 94.13
C LYS A 431 181.52 -60.65 94.68
N LEU A 432 181.28 -59.55 95.40
CA LEU A 432 182.33 -58.79 96.07
C LEU A 432 182.94 -59.56 97.25
N LEU A 433 182.11 -60.21 98.07
CA LEU A 433 182.59 -61.05 99.18
C LEU A 433 183.45 -62.22 98.69
N SER A 434 182.98 -62.92 97.65
CA SER A 434 183.71 -64.05 97.06
C SER A 434 185.02 -63.60 96.41
N LEU A 435 185.05 -62.45 95.74
CA LEU A 435 186.28 -61.84 95.24
C LEU A 435 187.28 -61.52 96.38
N ASN A 436 186.81 -60.91 97.46
CA ASN A 436 187.63 -60.61 98.64
C ASN A 436 188.18 -61.89 99.29
N ALA A 437 187.35 -62.92 99.42
CA ALA A 437 187.75 -64.23 99.92
C ALA A 437 188.78 -64.92 99.01
N GLN A 438 188.66 -64.75 97.69
CA GLN A 438 189.59 -65.28 96.69
C GLN A 438 190.96 -64.59 96.77
N ILE A 439 190.98 -63.26 96.97
CA ILE A 439 192.20 -62.48 97.21
C ILE A 439 192.90 -62.92 98.52
N LEU A 440 192.15 -63.01 99.63
CA LEU A 440 192.68 -63.41 100.94
C LEU A 440 193.19 -64.86 100.93
N SER A 441 192.52 -65.77 100.23
CA SER A 441 192.97 -67.16 100.07
C SER A 441 194.26 -67.27 99.25
N GLY A 442 194.45 -66.38 98.27
CA GLY A 442 195.71 -66.25 97.52
C GLY A 442 196.87 -65.72 98.38
N GLN A 443 196.59 -64.85 99.35
CA GLN A 443 197.60 -64.36 100.31
C GLN A 443 198.06 -65.42 101.32
N ALA A 444 197.21 -66.41 101.65
CA ALA A 444 197.53 -67.47 102.62
C ALA A 444 198.39 -68.63 102.05
N GLY A 445 198.82 -68.57 100.79
CA GLY A 445 199.71 -69.56 100.17
C GLY A 445 199.14 -70.99 100.12
N GLU A 446 199.97 -72.02 100.34
CA GLU A 446 199.58 -73.45 100.25
C GLU A 446 198.38 -73.82 101.16
N HIS A 447 198.22 -73.17 102.33
CA HIS A 447 197.11 -73.44 103.26
C HIS A 447 195.76 -72.85 102.80
N GLY A 448 195.77 -71.87 101.88
CA GLY A 448 194.57 -71.20 101.37
C GLY A 448 193.91 -71.88 100.17
N LYS A 449 194.56 -72.89 99.56
CA LYS A 449 194.06 -73.57 98.34
C LYS A 449 192.62 -74.10 98.45
N PRO A 450 192.19 -74.80 99.53
CA PRO A 450 190.80 -75.26 99.65
C PRO A 450 189.79 -74.10 99.71
N PHE A 451 190.14 -73.00 100.39
CA PHE A 451 189.30 -71.81 100.49
C PHE A 451 189.24 -71.02 99.18
N ALA A 452 190.34 -70.96 98.42
CA ALA A 452 190.37 -70.33 97.10
C ALA A 452 189.42 -71.02 96.10
N VAL A 453 189.29 -72.36 96.18
CA VAL A 453 188.34 -73.13 95.36
C VAL A 453 186.90 -72.77 95.74
N VAL A 454 186.56 -72.73 97.04
CA VAL A 454 185.21 -72.35 97.50
C VAL A 454 184.86 -70.89 97.13
N ALA A 455 185.82 -69.97 97.26
CA ALA A 455 185.62 -68.58 96.85
C ALA A 455 185.42 -68.44 95.32
N SER A 456 186.14 -69.22 94.52
CA SER A 456 185.93 -69.28 93.07
C SER A 456 184.56 -69.83 92.70
N GLU A 457 184.09 -70.86 93.42
CA GLU A 457 182.76 -71.44 93.21
C GLU A 457 181.66 -70.46 93.62
N MET A 458 181.81 -69.74 94.74
CA MET A 458 180.87 -68.67 95.13
C MET A 458 180.82 -67.52 94.12
N LYS A 459 181.97 -67.13 93.55
CA LYS A 459 182.01 -66.11 92.48
C LYS A 459 181.28 -66.60 91.24
N SER A 460 181.56 -67.83 90.80
CA SER A 460 180.85 -68.45 89.66
C SER A 460 179.35 -68.56 89.91
N LEU A 461 178.93 -68.94 91.12
CA LEU A 461 177.53 -69.04 91.51
C LEU A 461 176.85 -67.66 91.54
N SER A 462 177.55 -66.64 92.03
CA SER A 462 177.06 -65.26 92.02
C SER A 462 176.95 -64.73 90.58
N ASP A 463 177.93 -64.98 89.73
CA ASP A 463 177.87 -64.60 88.30
C ASP A 463 176.71 -65.31 87.58
N LYS A 464 176.50 -66.61 87.83
CA LYS A 464 175.33 -67.34 87.31
C LYS A 464 174.01 -66.77 87.85
N THR A 465 173.94 -66.45 89.14
CA THR A 465 172.74 -65.87 89.77
C THR A 465 172.44 -64.48 89.20
N ALA A 466 173.46 -63.67 88.91
CA ALA A 466 173.30 -62.34 88.31
C ALA A 466 172.79 -62.44 86.87
N ILE A 467 173.33 -63.37 86.08
CA ILE A 467 172.87 -63.66 84.72
C ILE A 467 171.40 -64.12 84.74
N SER A 468 171.06 -65.11 85.57
CA SER A 468 169.67 -65.58 85.70
C SER A 468 168.72 -64.52 86.23
N THR A 469 169.15 -63.66 87.16
CA THR A 469 168.33 -62.54 87.66
C THR A 469 168.04 -61.55 86.54
N LYS A 470 169.02 -61.24 85.69
CA LYS A 470 168.85 -60.36 84.52
C LYS A 470 167.94 -60.98 83.44
N GLU A 471 168.00 -62.29 83.24
CA GLU A 471 167.06 -63.00 82.36
C GLU A 471 165.63 -62.92 82.92
N ILE A 472 165.44 -63.13 84.22
CA ILE A 472 164.12 -63.00 84.87
C ILE A 472 163.63 -61.54 84.83
N GLU A 473 164.51 -60.55 85.03
CA GLU A 473 164.19 -59.12 84.90
C GLU A 473 163.66 -58.80 83.48
N THR A 474 164.28 -59.38 82.45
CA THR A 474 163.82 -59.25 81.06
C THR A 474 162.44 -59.89 80.85
N ILE A 475 162.20 -61.08 81.44
CA ILE A 475 160.90 -61.76 81.40
C ILE A 475 159.83 -60.93 82.11
N VAL A 476 160.10 -60.41 83.31
CA VAL A 476 159.16 -59.59 84.07
C VAL A 476 158.86 -58.27 83.35
N SER A 477 159.86 -57.62 82.76
CA SER A 477 159.66 -56.43 81.92
C SER A 477 158.76 -56.74 80.72
N THR A 478 158.92 -57.89 80.10
CA THR A 478 158.05 -58.34 78.99
C THR A 478 156.61 -58.54 79.48
N ILE A 479 156.42 -59.25 80.60
CA ILE A 479 155.11 -59.46 81.25
C ILE A 479 154.44 -58.13 81.61
N GLN A 480 155.18 -57.15 82.12
CA GLN A 480 154.63 -55.82 82.41
C GLN A 480 154.14 -55.10 81.14
N GLY A 481 154.90 -55.22 80.04
CA GLY A 481 154.48 -54.71 78.72
C GLY A 481 153.19 -55.38 78.22
N GLU A 482 153.09 -56.70 78.39
CA GLU A 482 151.89 -57.47 78.04
C GLU A 482 150.68 -57.08 78.92
N ILE A 483 150.87 -56.90 80.23
CA ILE A 483 149.83 -56.45 81.16
C ILE A 483 149.32 -55.06 80.78
N ASN A 484 150.22 -54.09 80.50
CA ASN A 484 149.82 -52.76 80.06
C ASN A 484 149.00 -52.80 78.76
N SER A 485 149.41 -53.68 77.83
CA SER A 485 148.66 -53.91 76.59
C SER A 485 147.28 -54.52 76.87
N ALA A 486 147.18 -55.47 77.81
CA ALA A 486 145.93 -56.09 78.24
C ALA A 486 144.99 -55.10 78.96
N VAL A 487 145.51 -54.18 79.77
CA VAL A 487 144.74 -53.07 80.38
C VAL A 487 144.13 -52.18 79.30
N LYS A 488 144.93 -51.76 78.30
CA LYS A 488 144.42 -50.96 77.19
C LYS A 488 143.33 -51.70 76.42
N SER A 489 143.54 -52.99 76.15
CA SER A 489 142.55 -53.83 75.46
C SER A 489 141.24 -54.00 76.25
N THR A 490 141.31 -54.10 77.59
CA THR A 490 140.09 -54.16 78.44
C THR A 490 139.35 -52.83 78.51
N GLN A 491 140.07 -51.70 78.52
CA GLN A 491 139.45 -50.36 78.43
C GLN A 491 138.74 -50.15 77.08
N ASP A 492 139.40 -50.52 75.97
CA ASP A 492 138.79 -50.47 74.65
C ASP A 492 137.54 -51.38 74.57
N THR A 493 137.61 -52.58 75.14
CA THR A 493 136.48 -53.51 75.23
C THR A 493 135.33 -52.93 76.04
N THR A 494 135.61 -52.27 77.16
CA THR A 494 134.58 -51.61 77.98
C THR A 494 133.83 -50.55 77.19
N ARG A 495 134.56 -49.73 76.41
CA ARG A 495 133.97 -48.73 75.51
C ARG A 495 133.09 -49.40 74.44
N MET A 496 133.59 -50.46 73.79
CA MET A 496 132.82 -51.19 72.77
C MET A 496 131.52 -51.80 73.33
N VAL A 497 131.54 -52.31 74.57
CA VAL A 497 130.34 -52.85 75.22
C VAL A 497 129.32 -51.75 75.53
N SER A 498 129.79 -50.60 76.03
CA SER A 498 128.92 -49.43 76.26
C SER A 498 128.29 -48.92 74.96
N GLU A 499 129.06 -48.87 73.87
CA GLU A 499 128.55 -48.54 72.53
C GLU A 499 127.53 -49.58 72.05
N GLY A 500 127.80 -50.87 72.23
CA GLY A 500 126.89 -51.97 71.88
C GLY A 500 125.55 -51.88 72.61
N LYS A 501 125.56 -51.57 73.92
CA LYS A 501 124.36 -51.34 74.73
C LYS A 501 123.54 -50.15 74.21
N SER A 502 124.20 -49.04 73.88
CA SER A 502 123.54 -47.86 73.30
C SER A 502 122.91 -48.14 71.93
N VAL A 503 123.58 -48.91 71.07
CA VAL A 503 123.02 -49.35 69.78
C VAL A 503 121.80 -50.24 69.98
N ALA A 504 121.86 -51.20 70.91
CA ALA A 504 120.73 -52.08 71.20
C ALA A 504 119.52 -51.29 71.77
N ALA A 505 119.74 -50.32 72.67
CA ALA A 505 118.68 -49.46 73.17
C ALA A 505 118.00 -48.65 72.05
N ARG A 506 118.78 -48.04 71.15
CA ARG A 506 118.22 -47.33 69.98
C ARG A 506 117.43 -48.25 69.05
N ALA A 507 117.84 -49.51 68.90
CA ALA A 507 117.08 -50.49 68.14
C ALA A 507 115.74 -50.83 68.81
N SER A 508 115.69 -50.87 70.14
CA SER A 508 114.45 -51.07 70.91
C SER A 508 113.47 -49.90 70.69
N ASP A 509 113.95 -48.67 70.80
CA ASP A 509 113.14 -47.46 70.54
C ASP A 509 112.59 -47.43 69.11
N ALA A 510 113.41 -47.83 68.12
CA ALA A 510 112.99 -47.93 66.73
C ALA A 510 111.89 -48.99 66.54
N LEU A 511 112.01 -50.16 67.19
CA LEU A 511 110.98 -51.21 67.13
C LEU A 511 109.66 -50.77 67.79
N HIS A 512 109.72 -50.09 68.93
CA HIS A 512 108.53 -49.49 69.55
C HIS A 512 107.84 -48.48 68.64
N SER A 513 108.61 -47.61 67.96
CA SER A 513 108.08 -46.66 66.99
C SER A 513 107.40 -47.35 65.80
N ILE A 514 107.95 -48.46 65.31
CA ILE A 514 107.34 -49.25 64.24
C ILE A 514 106.03 -49.91 64.72
N GLN A 515 106.00 -50.44 65.94
CA GLN A 515 104.78 -51.01 66.53
C GLN A 515 103.65 -49.96 66.65
N GLU A 516 103.98 -48.76 67.16
CA GLU A 516 103.01 -47.66 67.23
C GLU A 516 102.51 -47.26 65.84
N SER A 517 103.43 -47.09 64.88
CA SER A 517 103.06 -46.77 63.49
C SER A 517 102.16 -47.84 62.87
N SER A 518 102.43 -49.12 63.13
CA SER A 518 101.62 -50.23 62.63
C SER A 518 100.24 -50.29 63.31
N GLY A 519 100.13 -49.91 64.58
CA GLY A 519 98.85 -49.72 65.27
C GLY A 519 98.01 -48.61 64.63
N ARG A 520 98.63 -47.45 64.36
CA ARG A 520 97.98 -46.33 63.67
C ARG A 520 97.52 -46.70 62.25
N SER A 521 98.31 -47.51 61.52
CA SER A 521 97.89 -48.05 60.23
C SER A 521 96.64 -48.92 60.35
N ALA A 522 96.54 -49.77 61.37
CA ALA A 522 95.36 -50.60 61.59
C ALA A 522 94.10 -49.76 61.89
N GLU A 523 94.21 -48.71 62.71
CA GLU A 523 93.09 -47.78 62.97
C GLU A 523 92.63 -47.06 61.70
N MET A 524 93.57 -46.59 60.87
CA MET A 524 93.28 -45.93 59.61
C MET A 524 92.51 -46.84 58.65
N VAL A 525 92.84 -48.13 58.64
CA VAL A 525 92.17 -49.12 57.80
C VAL A 525 90.70 -49.32 58.21
N VAL A 526 90.40 -49.34 59.52
CA VAL A 526 89.00 -49.37 60.00
C VAL A 526 88.22 -48.14 59.54
N SER A 527 88.85 -46.97 59.57
CA SER A 527 88.21 -45.75 59.04
C SER A 527 88.00 -45.81 57.53
N LEU A 528 88.94 -46.38 56.77
CA LEU A 528 88.82 -46.53 55.32
C LEU A 528 87.70 -47.51 54.93
N GLU A 529 87.52 -48.59 55.68
CA GLU A 529 86.43 -49.54 55.47
C GLU A 529 85.06 -48.86 55.60
N LYS A 530 84.89 -48.03 56.63
CA LYS A 530 83.68 -47.23 56.82
C LYS A 530 83.42 -46.30 55.63
N VAL A 531 84.43 -45.54 55.20
CA VAL A 531 84.31 -44.62 54.05
C VAL A 531 83.98 -45.38 52.76
N ALA A 532 84.60 -46.53 52.53
CA ALA A 532 84.31 -47.37 51.36
C ALA A 532 82.87 -47.89 51.36
N SER A 533 82.34 -48.27 52.53
CA SER A 533 80.94 -48.69 52.68
C SER A 533 79.96 -47.54 52.41
N GLU A 534 80.21 -46.35 52.96
CA GLU A 534 79.40 -45.15 52.72
C GLU A 534 79.44 -44.73 51.23
N GLN A 535 80.60 -44.87 50.58
CA GLN A 535 80.77 -44.59 49.15
C GLN A 535 79.92 -45.54 48.29
N ASN A 536 79.91 -46.85 48.59
CA ASN A 536 79.06 -47.81 47.88
C ASN A 536 77.56 -47.47 48.00
N HIS A 537 77.11 -47.12 49.21
CA HIS A 537 75.71 -46.72 49.39
C HIS A 537 75.36 -45.46 48.58
N SER A 538 76.28 -44.50 48.51
CA SER A 538 76.12 -43.29 47.70
C SER A 538 76.07 -43.61 46.20
N LEU A 539 76.87 -44.58 45.73
CA LEU A 539 76.82 -45.04 44.33
C LEU A 539 75.48 -45.66 43.97
N ASP A 540 74.90 -46.50 44.85
CA ASP A 540 73.57 -47.09 44.62
C ASP A 540 72.50 -46.00 44.44
N GLN A 541 72.55 -44.94 45.25
CA GLN A 541 71.65 -43.79 45.12
C GLN A 541 71.85 -43.03 43.80
N ILE A 542 73.10 -42.84 43.36
CA ILE A 542 73.41 -42.21 42.08
C ILE A 542 72.85 -43.06 40.92
N VAL A 543 73.03 -44.38 40.96
CA VAL A 543 72.49 -45.30 39.94
C VAL A 543 70.96 -45.23 39.87
N ALA A 544 70.28 -45.17 41.02
CA ALA A 544 68.83 -45.03 41.06
C ALA A 544 68.37 -43.69 40.46
N ALA A 545 68.98 -42.57 40.86
CA ALA A 545 68.70 -41.25 40.29
C ALA A 545 68.97 -41.21 38.78
N PHE A 546 70.00 -41.93 38.33
CA PHE A 546 70.30 -42.05 36.92
C PHE A 546 69.22 -42.83 36.14
N GLY A 547 68.65 -43.87 36.74
CA GLY A 547 67.47 -44.55 36.21
C GLY A 547 66.27 -43.61 36.03
N GLU A 548 65.98 -42.77 37.03
CA GLU A 548 64.90 -41.79 36.95
C GLU A 548 65.14 -40.75 35.84
N ILE A 549 66.36 -40.24 35.70
CA ILE A 549 66.73 -39.30 34.64
C ILE A 549 66.53 -39.92 33.25
N ARG A 550 66.88 -41.19 33.04
CA ARG A 550 66.63 -41.87 31.76
C ARG A 550 65.15 -41.95 31.44
N ASN A 551 64.30 -42.24 32.43
CA ASN A 551 62.85 -42.25 32.24
C ASN A 551 62.34 -40.86 31.87
N LEU A 552 62.78 -39.80 32.56
CA LEU A 552 62.42 -38.42 32.24
C LEU A 552 62.83 -38.02 30.81
N ILE A 553 64.03 -38.42 30.36
CA ILE A 553 64.49 -38.17 28.99
C ILE A 553 63.58 -38.89 27.98
N SER A 554 63.15 -40.12 28.27
CA SER A 554 62.21 -40.85 27.44
C SER A 554 60.85 -40.14 27.35
N ASP A 555 60.32 -39.69 28.48
CA ASP A 555 59.05 -38.95 28.55
C ASP A 555 59.12 -37.63 27.79
N VAL A 556 60.22 -36.89 27.92
CA VAL A 556 60.46 -35.65 27.15
C VAL A 556 60.46 -35.95 25.65
N ASN A 557 61.16 -37.00 25.20
CA ASN A 557 61.15 -37.39 23.79
C ASN A 557 59.76 -37.78 23.28
N HIS A 558 58.98 -38.50 24.09
CA HIS A 558 57.60 -38.85 23.75
C HIS A 558 56.71 -37.59 23.65
N ALA A 559 56.75 -36.73 24.67
CA ALA A 559 55.98 -35.49 24.70
C ALA A 559 56.33 -34.58 23.52
N THR A 560 57.61 -34.45 23.19
CA THR A 560 58.08 -33.63 22.05
C THR A 560 57.52 -34.15 20.72
N ARG A 561 57.44 -35.47 20.52
CA ARG A 561 56.85 -36.07 19.30
C ARG A 561 55.35 -35.83 19.20
N GLU A 562 54.63 -35.92 20.32
CA GLU A 562 53.19 -35.61 20.34
C GLU A 562 52.94 -34.10 20.13
N GLU A 563 53.81 -33.24 20.67
CA GLU A 563 53.79 -31.80 20.42
C GLU A 563 53.93 -31.51 18.92
N GLU A 564 54.95 -32.07 18.25
CA GLU A 564 55.16 -31.92 16.80
C GLU A 564 53.93 -32.36 15.98
N LYS A 565 53.27 -33.47 16.35
CA LYS A 565 52.02 -33.90 15.70
C LYS A 565 50.91 -32.88 15.90
N GLY A 566 50.71 -32.41 17.13
CA GLY A 566 49.70 -31.40 17.45
C GLY A 566 49.91 -30.09 16.68
N MET A 567 51.15 -29.67 16.52
CA MET A 567 51.51 -28.48 15.73
C MET A 567 51.23 -28.64 14.25
N ASN A 568 51.47 -29.82 13.67
CA ASN A 568 51.04 -30.10 12.29
C ASN A 568 49.52 -30.02 12.14
N SER A 569 48.74 -30.57 13.08
CA SER A 569 47.28 -30.44 13.07
C SER A 569 46.81 -28.98 13.22
N LEU A 570 47.51 -28.14 13.98
CA LEU A 570 47.22 -26.70 14.06
C LEU A 570 47.47 -25.99 12.72
N LEU A 571 48.56 -26.33 12.03
CA LEU A 571 48.85 -25.78 10.70
C LEU A 571 47.74 -26.13 9.68
N ASP A 572 47.26 -27.37 9.69
CA ASP A 572 46.12 -27.80 8.87
C ASP A 572 44.84 -27.03 9.25
N GLY A 573 44.61 -26.85 10.56
CA GLY A 573 43.50 -26.06 11.10
C GLY A 573 43.50 -24.60 10.61
N PHE A 574 44.67 -23.96 10.55
CA PHE A 574 44.80 -22.61 9.99
C PHE A 574 44.42 -22.54 8.51
N GLY A 575 44.77 -23.58 7.73
CA GLY A 575 44.34 -23.69 6.33
C GLY A 575 42.81 -23.76 6.18
N ALA A 576 42.16 -24.56 7.02
CA ALA A 576 40.70 -24.67 7.05
C ALA A 576 40.03 -23.35 7.47
N ILE A 577 40.55 -22.67 8.49
CA ILE A 577 40.02 -21.36 8.94
C ILE A 577 40.18 -20.32 7.83
N LYS A 578 41.34 -20.27 7.16
CA LYS A 578 41.55 -19.35 6.04
C LYS A 578 40.53 -19.57 4.92
N THR A 579 40.25 -20.83 4.59
CA THR A 579 39.22 -21.17 3.59
C THR A 579 37.84 -20.70 4.03
N ALA A 580 37.46 -20.93 5.29
CA ALA A 580 36.18 -20.49 5.82
C ALA A 580 36.04 -18.97 5.84
N MET A 581 37.13 -18.24 6.11
CA MET A 581 37.16 -16.79 6.06
C MET A 581 36.96 -16.26 4.65
N ASP A 582 37.64 -16.83 3.65
CA ASP A 582 37.49 -16.43 2.25
C ASP A 582 36.04 -16.61 1.80
N VAL A 583 35.43 -17.77 2.13
CA VAL A 583 34.00 -18.03 1.85
C VAL A 583 33.09 -17.02 2.55
N THR A 584 33.34 -16.73 3.82
CA THR A 584 32.52 -15.79 4.60
C THR A 584 32.64 -14.36 4.06
N LYS A 585 33.85 -13.95 3.64
CA LYS A 585 34.08 -12.65 3.01
C LYS A 585 33.30 -12.53 1.71
N SER A 586 33.42 -13.50 0.80
CA SER A 586 32.67 -13.50 -0.46
C SER A 586 31.16 -13.52 -0.25
N ALA A 587 30.66 -14.32 0.70
CA ALA A 587 29.24 -14.35 1.05
C ALA A 587 28.74 -12.99 1.57
N SER A 588 29.53 -12.30 2.39
CA SER A 588 29.18 -10.96 2.89
C SER A 588 29.15 -9.91 1.77
N GLU A 589 30.12 -9.94 0.86
CA GLU A 589 30.15 -9.05 -0.32
C GLU A 589 28.94 -9.30 -1.26
N GLU A 590 28.53 -10.56 -1.42
CA GLU A 590 27.33 -10.91 -2.19
C GLU A 590 26.05 -10.47 -1.47
N GLN A 591 25.95 -10.68 -0.16
CA GLN A 591 24.81 -10.24 0.65
C GLN A 591 24.62 -8.72 0.59
N THR A 592 25.70 -7.94 0.63
CA THR A 592 25.67 -6.48 0.43
C THR A 592 25.04 -6.11 -0.93
N ARG A 593 25.47 -6.78 -2.01
CA ARG A 593 24.90 -6.56 -3.36
C ARG A 593 23.42 -6.94 -3.42
N SER A 594 23.02 -8.06 -2.82
CA SER A 594 21.62 -8.49 -2.77
C SER A 594 20.75 -7.48 -2.01
N ILE A 595 21.21 -6.96 -0.88
CA ILE A 595 20.47 -5.95 -0.09
C ILE A 595 20.26 -4.67 -0.91
N GLN A 596 21.26 -4.23 -1.66
CA GLN A 596 21.14 -3.07 -2.54
C GLN A 596 20.01 -3.25 -3.57
N LEU A 597 19.97 -4.43 -4.21
CA LEU A 597 18.91 -4.78 -5.19
C LEU A 597 17.53 -4.91 -4.54
N ILE A 598 17.44 -5.48 -3.33
CA ILE A 598 16.16 -5.58 -2.62
C ILE A 598 15.66 -4.18 -2.25
N SER A 599 16.54 -3.31 -1.75
CA SER A 599 16.19 -1.93 -1.38
C SER A 599 15.68 -1.12 -2.58
N GLU A 600 16.31 -1.27 -3.75
CA GLU A 600 15.87 -0.65 -5.00
C GLU A 600 14.47 -1.15 -5.43
N ASN A 601 14.26 -2.48 -5.43
CA ASN A 601 12.96 -3.07 -5.76
C ASN A 601 11.86 -2.64 -4.77
N LEU A 602 12.20 -2.52 -3.49
CA LEU A 602 11.28 -2.08 -2.44
C LEU A 602 10.90 -0.61 -2.62
N SER A 603 11.84 0.25 -3.01
CA SER A 603 11.56 1.63 -3.41
C SER A 603 10.58 1.69 -4.57
N HIS A 604 10.80 0.90 -5.63
CA HIS A 604 9.87 0.82 -6.76
C HIS A 604 8.49 0.29 -6.37
N ALA A 605 8.43 -0.68 -5.46
CA ALA A 605 7.17 -1.20 -4.94
C ALA A 605 6.41 -0.13 -4.14
N ASN A 606 7.10 0.68 -3.34
CA ASN A 606 6.51 1.80 -2.61
C ASN A 606 5.93 2.86 -3.56
N ASP A 607 6.66 3.24 -4.59
CA ASP A 607 6.17 4.20 -5.58
C ASP A 607 4.89 3.71 -6.28
N ARG A 608 4.85 2.42 -6.66
CA ARG A 608 3.65 1.79 -7.24
C ARG A 608 2.50 1.70 -6.25
N THR A 609 2.79 1.39 -4.98
CA THR A 609 1.76 1.28 -3.92
C THR A 609 1.12 2.64 -3.64
N ARG A 610 1.91 3.72 -3.62
CA ARG A 610 1.40 5.11 -3.55
C ARG A 610 0.51 5.43 -4.74
N ALA A 611 0.94 5.11 -5.96
CA ALA A 611 0.13 5.34 -7.16
C ALA A 611 -1.21 4.58 -7.13
N ILE A 612 -1.25 3.35 -6.60
CA ILE A 612 -2.49 2.58 -6.42
C ILE A 612 -3.40 3.25 -5.38
N SER A 613 -2.85 3.68 -4.24
CA SER A 613 -3.60 4.41 -3.21
C SER A 613 -4.25 5.68 -3.77
N ASP A 614 -3.48 6.47 -4.52
CA ASP A 614 -3.96 7.72 -5.11
C ASP A 614 -5.07 7.46 -6.15
N ALA A 615 -4.87 6.49 -7.05
CA ALA A 615 -5.88 6.09 -8.02
C ALA A 615 -7.16 5.55 -7.36
N ALA A 616 -7.03 4.79 -6.26
CA ALA A 616 -8.18 4.28 -5.51
C ALA A 616 -8.96 5.40 -4.81
N ARG A 617 -8.26 6.43 -4.29
CA ARG A 617 -8.89 7.64 -3.73
C ARG A 617 -9.65 8.42 -4.78
N GLU A 618 -9.05 8.65 -5.95
CA GLU A 618 -9.71 9.34 -7.07
C GLU A 618 -10.96 8.58 -7.54
N GLN A 619 -10.85 7.26 -7.72
CA GLN A 619 -11.98 6.43 -8.14
C GLN A 619 -13.11 6.39 -7.10
N ARG A 620 -12.78 6.51 -5.81
CA ARG A 620 -13.77 6.62 -4.73
C ARG A 620 -14.55 7.92 -4.84
N GLU A 621 -13.88 9.05 -5.09
CA GLU A 621 -14.54 10.35 -5.31
C GLU A 621 -15.47 10.31 -6.53
N VAL A 622 -15.00 9.76 -7.65
CA VAL A 622 -15.83 9.56 -8.85
C VAL A 622 -17.06 8.70 -8.55
N SER A 623 -16.89 7.61 -7.80
CA SER A 623 -17.99 6.72 -7.41
C SER A 623 -19.01 7.42 -6.50
N GLN A 624 -18.57 8.30 -5.61
CA GLN A 624 -19.47 9.13 -4.78
C GLN A 624 -20.28 10.13 -5.62
N GLU A 625 -19.67 10.75 -6.63
CA GLU A 625 -20.36 11.63 -7.58
C GLU A 625 -21.36 10.86 -8.47
N LEU A 626 -21.05 9.61 -8.84
CA LEU A 626 -21.99 8.73 -9.54
C LEU A 626 -23.24 8.45 -8.69
N ILE A 627 -23.08 8.17 -7.39
CA ILE A 627 -24.22 7.99 -6.48
C ILE A 627 -25.10 9.25 -6.44
N LYS A 628 -24.50 10.45 -6.33
CA LYS A 628 -25.26 11.73 -6.36
C LYS A 628 -26.02 11.91 -7.68
N SER A 629 -25.41 11.53 -8.80
CA SER A 629 -26.02 11.63 -10.13
C SER A 629 -27.15 10.61 -10.32
N MET A 630 -26.99 9.38 -9.83
CA MET A 630 -28.04 8.37 -9.82
C MET A 630 -29.23 8.78 -8.95
N LYS A 631 -29.00 9.38 -7.77
CA LYS A 631 -30.08 9.97 -6.95
C LYS A 631 -30.87 11.03 -7.70
N ARG A 632 -30.20 11.90 -8.48
CA ARG A 632 -30.86 12.89 -9.35
C ARG A 632 -31.70 12.22 -10.44
N ILE A 633 -31.24 11.13 -11.05
CA ILE A 633 -32.01 10.36 -12.05
C ILE A 633 -33.30 9.80 -11.43
N ILE A 634 -33.22 9.23 -10.23
CA ILE A 634 -34.39 8.72 -9.49
C ILE A 634 -35.40 9.85 -9.24
N GLN A 635 -34.92 11.02 -8.79
CA GLN A 635 -35.76 12.19 -8.56
C GLN A 635 -36.47 12.67 -9.84
N ILE A 636 -35.72 12.81 -10.95
CA ILE A 636 -36.28 13.19 -12.26
C ILE A 636 -37.32 12.18 -12.72
N GLY A 637 -37.07 10.88 -12.50
CA GLY A 637 -38.03 9.82 -12.79
C GLY A 637 -39.34 10.00 -12.02
N ALA A 638 -39.26 10.25 -10.70
CA ALA A 638 -40.43 10.50 -9.86
C ALA A 638 -41.23 11.74 -10.30
N GLU A 639 -40.55 12.84 -10.64
CA GLU A 639 -41.17 14.06 -11.19
C GLU A 639 -41.85 13.78 -12.54
N THR A 640 -41.22 12.98 -13.40
CA THR A 640 -41.77 12.59 -14.72
C THR A 640 -43.05 11.76 -14.55
N VAL A 641 -43.07 10.77 -13.65
CA VAL A 641 -44.27 9.99 -13.35
C VAL A 641 -45.41 10.87 -12.84
N ASN A 642 -45.11 11.82 -11.95
CA ASN A 642 -46.09 12.77 -11.43
C ASN A 642 -46.65 13.69 -12.54
N GLY A 643 -45.79 14.24 -13.40
CA GLY A 643 -46.20 15.08 -14.53
C GLY A 643 -47.07 14.33 -15.54
N VAL A 644 -46.69 13.10 -15.86
CA VAL A 644 -47.46 12.23 -16.77
C VAL A 644 -48.82 11.88 -16.18
N ARG A 645 -48.90 11.68 -14.86
CA ARG A 645 -50.16 11.40 -14.16
C ARG A 645 -51.11 12.62 -14.20
N ASP A 646 -50.61 13.85 -14.05
CA ASP A 646 -51.42 15.06 -14.18
C ASP A 646 -51.97 15.22 -15.61
N VAL A 647 -51.14 14.99 -16.62
CA VAL A 647 -51.55 15.07 -18.03
C VAL A 647 -52.55 13.96 -18.40
N SER A 648 -52.38 12.74 -17.85
CA SER A 648 -53.30 11.62 -18.06
C SER A 648 -54.72 11.95 -17.54
N VAL A 649 -54.85 12.61 -16.38
CA VAL A 649 -56.16 13.07 -15.85
C VAL A 649 -56.85 14.04 -16.81
N ARG A 650 -56.11 14.98 -17.42
CA ARG A 650 -56.65 15.93 -18.39
C ARG A 650 -57.06 15.27 -19.71
N ILE A 651 -56.31 14.26 -20.16
CA ILE A 651 -56.62 13.50 -21.38
C ILE A 651 -57.87 12.63 -21.21
N ILE A 652 -58.10 12.07 -20.01
CA ILE A 652 -59.35 11.37 -19.68
C ILE A 652 -60.56 12.33 -19.77
N ALA A 653 -60.42 13.57 -19.30
CA ALA A 653 -61.45 14.60 -19.45
C ALA A 653 -61.72 14.96 -20.92
N MET A 654 -60.67 15.13 -21.74
CA MET A 654 -60.80 15.35 -23.19
C MET A 654 -61.51 14.18 -23.90
N GLY A 655 -61.23 12.94 -23.53
CA GLY A 655 -61.92 11.76 -24.08
C GLY A 655 -63.44 11.80 -23.85
N SER A 656 -63.88 12.31 -22.69
CA SER A 656 -65.31 12.51 -22.36
C SER A 656 -65.97 13.59 -23.23
N GLU A 657 -65.28 14.70 -23.51
CA GLU A 657 -65.78 15.78 -24.36
C GLU A 657 -65.93 15.34 -25.83
N VAL A 658 -64.96 14.56 -26.34
CA VAL A 658 -64.98 14.05 -27.72
C VAL A 658 -66.13 13.06 -27.95
N GLU A 659 -66.47 12.23 -26.96
CA GLU A 659 -67.66 11.37 -27.03
C GLU A 659 -68.98 12.16 -26.98
N SER A 660 -69.00 13.31 -26.32
CA SER A 660 -70.15 14.23 -26.38
C SER A 660 -70.31 14.86 -27.76
N LEU A 661 -69.21 15.34 -28.37
CA LEU A 661 -69.19 15.88 -29.73
C LEU A 661 -69.64 14.85 -30.78
N LYS A 662 -69.22 13.59 -30.62
CA LYS A 662 -69.61 12.47 -31.49
C LYS A 662 -71.12 12.18 -31.47
N ARG A 663 -71.77 12.35 -30.31
CA ARG A 663 -73.24 12.23 -30.18
C ARG A 663 -73.98 13.34 -30.92
N GLU A 664 -73.46 14.56 -30.88
CA GLU A 664 -74.07 15.73 -31.50
C GLU A 664 -73.94 15.73 -33.03
N ILE A 665 -72.77 15.34 -33.56
CA ILE A 665 -72.54 15.20 -35.01
C ILE A 665 -73.42 14.11 -35.63
N ASN A 666 -73.66 13.00 -34.93
CA ASN A 666 -74.52 11.91 -35.40
C ASN A 666 -76.02 12.28 -35.53
N SER A 667 -76.42 13.48 -35.09
CA SER A 667 -77.81 13.97 -35.26
C SER A 667 -78.13 14.52 -36.66
N PHE A 668 -77.12 14.71 -37.52
CA PHE A 668 -77.27 15.20 -38.90
C PHE A 668 -77.17 14.05 -39.92
N LYS A 669 -78.08 14.00 -40.90
CA LYS A 669 -78.04 13.05 -42.04
C LYS A 669 -77.24 13.65 -43.20
N THR A 670 -76.10 13.04 -43.50
CA THR A 670 -75.24 13.36 -44.65
C THR A 670 -75.25 12.18 -45.62
N ASN A 671 -75.11 12.44 -46.93
CA ASN A 671 -74.94 11.37 -47.91
C ASN A 671 -73.57 10.70 -47.68
N THR A 672 -73.57 9.52 -47.10
CA THR A 672 -72.42 8.63 -47.07
C THR A 672 -72.33 7.87 -48.39
N PRO A 673 -71.20 7.91 -49.12
CA PRO A 673 -70.71 6.68 -49.72
C PRO A 673 -70.31 5.75 -48.56
N GLU A 674 -70.71 4.47 -48.61
CA GLU A 674 -70.00 3.46 -47.79
C GLU A 674 -68.51 3.40 -48.16
#